data_AF-A0A2H5DUK5-F1
#
_entry.id   AF-A0A2H5DUK5-F1
#
_cell.length_a   1.000
_cell.length_b   1.000
_cell.length_c   1.000
_cell.angle_alpha   90.00
_cell.angle_beta   90.00
_cell.angle_gamma   90.00
#
_symmetry.space_group_name_H-M   'P 1'
#
loop_
_entity.id
_entity.type
_entity.pdbx_description
1 polymer ?
#
loop_
_entity_poly.entity_id
_entity_poly.type
_entity_poly.pdbx_seq_one_letter_code
_entity_poly.pdbx_strand_id
1 'polypeptide(L)'
;MSGTGDSLGLLGGSNYSVTGSGDTINTWGGTGLSLSGSNDAVGLGGGADTLGLQGGANIAVTTNSAAGDQINLAANTQASITGSGDTLQVNGPGVSVTAANDTVDLSAGAGLNLSGGSDTVNMSGAGDMLGLVGGSNYTVSGTGDTISTVGGTAFNLSGGGDSVTLGGSGDSLGLLGGSNYSVTGSGDTINTWGGTGLNLSGSNDAVGLGGGADTLGLQGGANIAVTTNSAAGDQINLAANTQASIAGSGDTLQVNGAGVGVTASNDTVDLSAGAGLNLSGGSDTVNMSGAGDTLGLVGGSNYAVSGTGDTISTVGGTAFNLSGGGDSVTLGGSGDSLGLLGGSNYLVTGSGDTINTLAGTSLNLSGGNDAVALSGGGDSLGLLSGSNYSVSGDYSGSLTLDAGAAATLNGASVPGPSQAAETLMYNGAGQVSETITDFTAGGSQAVITSGLGSGIAEEFQNYTGVNASGAETSQIIDYVSGNSQVQTLSGLPNEDASITQSFTGSNGTGLVSAESIRETNGDTVDYAYSYNAAGAETSYQETLYGGNGSVLSSGDFQPNGSPVVEGYGGDPGGDDGGNSDEYSDEDMGADDGDGFAGSQSTIAAALAGGVGYVAQYDLSQGDVVDAAAAEAALRQAAAAAGASTAAGGGTAVLAGAKWGGDVVTWSLADSVAAGGMPFSSYMSGEYEAAVQQAMGTWSSVAGITFDEVSDSSQSDIRLGWADFNTASSGVVGFTSAQSRNGQMSAGATIELEDPSQNALVQGADGQLGYSGTDATLEQVLLHEIGHALGFADSSDPSSIMYYELTANNRTLDGTDAAGAQLLYGQDAAAAPTSADQIRIGQLVQAMAAYDVPTAASSVLSQGGSAGIELQMAAAH
;
A
#
# COMPACT_ATOMS: atom_id res chain seq x y z
N MET A 1 -19.09 -5.80 100.90
CA MET A 1 -17.96 -6.42 101.62
C MET A 1 -16.67 -5.77 101.12
N SER A 2 -15.66 -5.57 101.97
CA SER A 2 -14.45 -4.80 101.61
C SER A 2 -13.12 -5.47 102.05
N GLY A 3 -13.13 -6.78 102.29
CA GLY A 3 -11.92 -7.55 102.61
C GLY A 3 -11.11 -7.88 101.37
N THR A 4 -10.06 -8.68 101.49
CA THR A 4 -9.24 -9.12 100.36
C THR A 4 -8.99 -10.61 100.45
N GLY A 5 -9.22 -11.37 99.38
CA GLY A 5 -9.05 -12.82 99.38
C GLY A 5 -10.23 -13.59 99.98
N ASP A 6 -11.41 -12.96 100.06
CA ASP A 6 -12.60 -13.54 100.66
C ASP A 6 -13.30 -14.52 99.69
N SER A 7 -14.07 -15.48 100.23
CA SER A 7 -14.93 -16.35 99.43
C SER A 7 -16.40 -16.17 99.84
N LEU A 8 -17.27 -15.92 98.86
CA LEU A 8 -18.66 -15.54 99.09
C LEU A 8 -19.63 -16.34 98.21
N GLY A 9 -20.77 -16.73 98.79
CA GLY A 9 -21.89 -17.34 98.08
C GLY A 9 -23.15 -16.50 98.24
N LEU A 10 -23.77 -16.11 97.13
CA LEU A 10 -24.94 -15.22 97.09
C LEU A 10 -26.13 -15.95 96.45
N LEU A 11 -27.28 -15.96 97.11
CA LEU A 11 -28.47 -16.70 96.66
C LEU A 11 -29.68 -15.76 96.55
N GLY A 12 -30.06 -15.41 95.33
CA GLY A 12 -31.16 -14.52 94.97
C GLY A 12 -31.00 -13.06 95.44
N GLY A 13 -31.78 -12.13 94.88
CA GLY A 13 -31.80 -10.71 95.28
C GLY A 13 -30.92 -9.80 94.43
N SER A 14 -31.15 -8.48 94.48
CA SER A 14 -30.70 -7.55 93.41
C SER A 14 -29.79 -6.39 93.83
N ASN A 15 -29.19 -6.40 95.03
CA ASN A 15 -28.42 -5.26 95.56
C ASN A 15 -27.15 -5.67 96.36
N TYR A 16 -26.38 -6.65 95.89
CA TYR A 16 -25.10 -6.97 96.52
C TYR A 16 -24.01 -6.01 96.05
N SER A 17 -23.12 -5.61 96.98
CA SER A 17 -21.95 -4.79 96.66
C SER A 17 -20.70 -5.35 97.32
N VAL A 18 -19.67 -5.58 96.50
CA VAL A 18 -18.34 -6.03 96.90
C VAL A 18 -17.31 -5.03 96.37
N THR A 19 -16.44 -4.57 97.25
CA THR A 19 -15.42 -3.56 96.96
C THR A 19 -14.02 -4.07 97.31
N GLY A 20 -13.89 -5.33 97.73
CA GLY A 20 -12.65 -6.00 98.06
C GLY A 20 -11.79 -6.27 96.82
N SER A 21 -10.71 -7.03 96.94
CA SER A 21 -9.89 -7.44 95.79
C SER A 21 -9.28 -8.81 96.04
N GLY A 22 -9.15 -9.62 95.00
CA GLY A 22 -8.71 -11.01 95.12
C GLY A 22 -9.80 -11.96 95.62
N ASP A 23 -11.07 -11.55 95.56
CA ASP A 23 -12.20 -12.29 96.14
C ASP A 23 -12.73 -13.36 95.16
N THR A 24 -13.30 -14.44 95.68
CA THR A 24 -14.03 -15.46 94.91
C THR A 24 -15.52 -15.42 95.25
N ILE A 25 -16.38 -15.06 94.30
CA ILE A 25 -17.81 -14.80 94.52
C ILE A 25 -18.61 -15.74 93.63
N ASN A 26 -19.49 -16.56 94.20
CA ASN A 26 -20.42 -17.39 93.42
C ASN A 26 -21.86 -16.93 93.66
N THR A 27 -22.65 -16.88 92.61
CA THR A 27 -24.03 -16.43 92.67
C THR A 27 -25.01 -17.46 92.09
N TRP A 28 -26.25 -17.45 92.61
CA TRP A 28 -27.32 -18.34 92.16
C TRP A 28 -28.69 -17.65 92.21
N GLY A 29 -29.53 -17.90 91.21
CA GLY A 29 -30.96 -17.57 91.24
C GLY A 29 -31.30 -16.13 90.85
N GLY A 30 -30.70 -15.56 89.81
CA GLY A 30 -31.06 -14.24 89.27
C GLY A 30 -30.60 -13.10 90.18
N THR A 31 -29.35 -13.14 90.57
CA THR A 31 -28.71 -12.22 91.50
C THR A 31 -28.23 -10.95 90.81
N GLY A 32 -28.32 -9.82 91.52
CA GLY A 32 -27.69 -8.55 91.14
C GLY A 32 -26.47 -8.25 92.02
N LEU A 33 -25.28 -8.17 91.42
CA LEU A 33 -24.01 -7.90 92.08
C LEU A 33 -23.32 -6.67 91.47
N SER A 34 -22.84 -5.76 92.30
CA SER A 34 -21.93 -4.67 91.91
C SER A 34 -20.54 -4.90 92.52
N LEU A 35 -19.51 -4.89 91.68
CA LEU A 35 -18.13 -5.16 92.03
C LEU A 35 -17.23 -3.99 91.62
N SER A 36 -16.35 -3.52 92.50
CA SER A 36 -15.36 -2.48 92.20
C SER A 36 -13.91 -2.90 92.44
N GLY A 37 -13.69 -4.18 92.74
CA GLY A 37 -12.40 -4.77 93.06
C GLY A 37 -11.54 -5.09 91.86
N SER A 38 -10.36 -5.65 92.10
CA SER A 38 -9.48 -6.19 91.04
C SER A 38 -8.98 -7.58 91.43
N ASN A 39 -8.59 -8.38 90.44
CA ASN A 39 -8.15 -9.76 90.62
C ASN A 39 -9.23 -10.69 91.23
N ASP A 40 -10.50 -10.34 91.04
CA ASP A 40 -11.61 -11.12 91.58
C ASP A 40 -12.05 -12.22 90.61
N ALA A 41 -12.57 -13.33 91.14
CA ALA A 41 -13.19 -14.40 90.39
C ALA A 41 -14.69 -14.47 90.72
N VAL A 42 -15.55 -14.36 89.70
CA VAL A 42 -17.01 -14.34 89.84
C VAL A 42 -17.63 -15.49 89.06
N GLY A 43 -18.34 -16.39 89.73
CA GLY A 43 -19.14 -17.44 89.10
C GLY A 43 -20.63 -17.10 89.12
N LEU A 44 -21.24 -16.95 87.94
CA LEU A 44 -22.69 -16.75 87.76
C LEU A 44 -23.33 -18.10 87.44
N GLY A 45 -23.81 -18.80 88.48
CA GLY A 45 -24.34 -20.16 88.39
C GLY A 45 -25.86 -20.25 88.34
N GLY A 46 -26.57 -19.11 88.30
CA GLY A 46 -28.03 -19.00 88.30
C GLY A 46 -28.64 -18.99 86.89
N GLY A 47 -29.86 -18.43 86.78
CA GLY A 47 -30.42 -17.99 85.50
C GLY A 47 -30.47 -16.46 85.50
N ALA A 48 -30.21 -15.82 84.35
CA ALA A 48 -30.22 -14.37 84.13
C ALA A 48 -29.70 -13.53 85.31
N ASP A 49 -28.46 -13.76 85.71
CA ASP A 49 -27.76 -12.95 86.72
C ASP A 49 -27.37 -11.58 86.12
N THR A 50 -27.22 -10.56 86.97
CA THR A 50 -26.74 -9.22 86.59
C THR A 50 -25.48 -8.87 87.37
N LEU A 51 -24.38 -8.61 86.67
CA LEU A 51 -23.09 -8.21 87.24
C LEU A 51 -22.72 -6.80 86.78
N GLY A 52 -22.51 -5.87 87.69
CA GLY A 52 -21.98 -4.53 87.40
C GLY A 52 -20.53 -4.41 87.83
N LEU A 53 -19.60 -4.30 86.89
CA LEU A 53 -18.18 -4.04 87.12
C LEU A 53 -17.93 -2.53 87.06
N GLN A 54 -17.63 -1.93 88.21
CA GLN A 54 -17.40 -0.50 88.40
C GLN A 54 -15.91 -0.14 88.20
N GLY A 55 -15.30 -0.67 87.14
CA GLY A 55 -13.85 -0.63 86.90
C GLY A 55 -13.15 -1.91 87.37
N GLY A 56 -11.84 -1.80 87.59
CA GLY A 56 -11.00 -2.91 88.09
C GLY A 56 -10.28 -3.69 86.99
N ALA A 57 -9.21 -4.37 87.37
CA ALA A 57 -8.37 -5.13 86.45
C ALA A 57 -8.35 -6.62 86.78
N ASN A 58 -8.17 -7.46 85.76
CA ASN A 58 -7.99 -8.90 85.88
C ASN A 58 -9.16 -9.61 86.60
N ILE A 59 -10.39 -9.25 86.22
CA ILE A 59 -11.61 -9.87 86.77
C ILE A 59 -11.94 -11.10 85.93
N ALA A 60 -11.97 -12.29 86.54
CA ALA A 60 -12.41 -13.51 85.88
C ALA A 60 -13.89 -13.73 86.16
N VAL A 61 -14.71 -13.83 85.12
CA VAL A 61 -16.14 -14.13 85.23
C VAL A 61 -16.39 -15.47 84.54
N THR A 62 -17.09 -16.38 85.20
CA THR A 62 -17.56 -17.64 84.61
C THR A 62 -19.08 -17.64 84.67
N THR A 63 -19.73 -17.74 83.53
CA THR A 63 -21.19 -17.73 83.42
C THR A 63 -21.72 -19.12 83.04
N ASN A 64 -23.03 -19.27 83.10
CA ASN A 64 -23.71 -20.45 82.59
C ASN A 64 -24.25 -20.17 81.18
N SER A 65 -23.70 -20.82 80.16
CA SER A 65 -24.01 -20.65 78.73
C SER A 65 -25.50 -20.77 78.30
N ALA A 66 -26.41 -21.10 79.21
CA ALA A 66 -27.86 -21.19 78.96
C ALA A 66 -28.68 -20.08 79.63
N ALA A 67 -28.06 -19.19 80.41
CA ALA A 67 -28.74 -18.29 81.34
C ALA A 67 -29.03 -16.89 80.80
N GLY A 68 -28.28 -16.41 79.80
CA GLY A 68 -28.42 -15.05 79.26
C GLY A 68 -28.09 -13.99 80.30
N ASP A 69 -26.89 -14.03 80.87
CA ASP A 69 -26.49 -13.12 81.95
C ASP A 69 -26.19 -11.72 81.41
N GLN A 70 -26.43 -10.68 82.22
CA GLN A 70 -26.15 -9.29 81.86
C GLN A 70 -24.93 -8.77 82.65
N ILE A 71 -23.89 -8.33 81.94
CA ILE A 71 -22.65 -7.82 82.52
C ILE A 71 -22.47 -6.35 82.12
N ASN A 72 -22.61 -5.44 83.06
CA ASN A 72 -22.44 -4.01 82.85
C ASN A 72 -20.99 -3.61 83.19
N LEU A 73 -20.27 -3.05 82.22
CA LEU A 73 -18.86 -2.70 82.26
C LEU A 73 -18.72 -1.17 82.30
N ALA A 74 -18.24 -0.64 83.43
CA ALA A 74 -17.86 0.76 83.54
C ALA A 74 -16.48 1.03 82.89
N ALA A 75 -16.12 2.30 82.76
CA ALA A 75 -14.83 2.70 82.20
C ALA A 75 -13.63 2.03 82.89
N ASN A 76 -12.58 1.72 82.12
CA ASN A 76 -11.32 1.10 82.59
C ASN A 76 -11.48 -0.30 83.22
N THR A 77 -12.55 -1.03 82.90
CA THR A 77 -12.75 -2.41 83.34
C THR A 77 -11.93 -3.38 82.49
N GLN A 78 -11.21 -4.32 83.11
CA GLN A 78 -10.57 -5.45 82.41
C GLN A 78 -11.12 -6.77 82.93
N ALA A 79 -11.78 -7.54 82.06
CA ALA A 79 -12.44 -8.79 82.43
C ALA A 79 -12.17 -9.92 81.42
N SER A 80 -12.09 -11.15 81.90
CA SER A 80 -12.16 -12.36 81.09
C SER A 80 -13.44 -13.09 81.45
N ILE A 81 -14.33 -13.23 80.48
CA ILE A 81 -15.67 -13.78 80.65
C ILE A 81 -15.69 -15.13 79.93
N THR A 82 -15.85 -16.19 80.69
CA THR A 82 -15.93 -17.56 80.19
C THR A 82 -17.38 -18.01 80.23
N GLY A 83 -17.96 -18.28 79.07
CA GLY A 83 -19.40 -18.41 78.91
C GLY A 83 -19.78 -18.18 77.46
N SER A 84 -21.08 -18.15 77.16
CA SER A 84 -21.60 -17.76 75.84
C SER A 84 -23.06 -17.36 75.94
N GLY A 85 -23.54 -16.50 75.05
CA GLY A 85 -24.93 -16.07 75.00
C GLY A 85 -25.27 -15.02 76.06
N ASP A 86 -24.26 -14.35 76.61
CA ASP A 86 -24.40 -13.29 77.59
C ASP A 86 -24.52 -11.92 76.89
N THR A 87 -25.00 -10.91 77.62
CA THR A 87 -25.08 -9.52 77.15
C THR A 87 -24.12 -8.64 77.95
N LEU A 88 -23.17 -8.01 77.27
CA LEU A 88 -22.16 -7.12 77.84
C LEU A 88 -22.52 -5.68 77.49
N GLN A 89 -22.82 -4.85 78.48
CA GLN A 89 -23.07 -3.42 78.26
C GLN A 89 -21.82 -2.59 78.63
N VAL A 90 -21.21 -1.93 77.65
CA VAL A 90 -20.05 -1.06 77.83
C VAL A 90 -20.50 0.40 77.96
N ASN A 91 -20.25 1.02 79.12
CA ASN A 91 -20.76 2.36 79.45
C ASN A 91 -19.68 3.47 79.45
N GLY A 92 -18.44 3.15 79.07
CA GLY A 92 -17.36 4.13 79.09
C GLY A 92 -16.10 3.66 78.38
N PRO A 93 -15.06 4.51 78.29
CA PRO A 93 -13.85 4.21 77.56
C PRO A 93 -12.90 3.28 78.34
N GLY A 94 -11.96 2.67 77.62
CA GLY A 94 -10.84 1.90 78.19
C GLY A 94 -11.23 0.52 78.71
N VAL A 95 -12.35 -0.04 78.25
CA VAL A 95 -12.78 -1.39 78.63
C VAL A 95 -12.02 -2.42 77.79
N SER A 96 -11.53 -3.49 78.42
CA SER A 96 -10.84 -4.60 77.74
C SER A 96 -11.44 -5.92 78.17
N VAL A 97 -11.96 -6.69 77.23
CA VAL A 97 -12.66 -7.94 77.50
C VAL A 97 -12.17 -9.07 76.62
N THR A 98 -12.02 -10.25 77.22
CA THR A 98 -11.99 -11.52 76.50
C THR A 98 -13.32 -12.24 76.72
N ALA A 99 -14.13 -12.37 75.68
CA ALA A 99 -15.48 -12.96 75.67
C ALA A 99 -15.74 -13.60 74.30
N ALA A 100 -16.68 -14.54 74.19
CA ALA A 100 -16.92 -15.22 72.92
C ALA A 100 -18.36 -15.72 72.80
N ASN A 101 -18.96 -15.51 71.63
CA ASN A 101 -20.36 -15.82 71.33
C ASN A 101 -21.35 -15.03 72.20
N ASP A 102 -21.01 -13.78 72.49
CA ASP A 102 -21.82 -12.88 73.32
C ASP A 102 -22.39 -11.72 72.50
N THR A 103 -23.39 -11.04 73.06
CA THR A 103 -23.87 -9.75 72.54
C THR A 103 -23.21 -8.63 73.34
N VAL A 104 -22.67 -7.62 72.66
CA VAL A 104 -21.93 -6.52 73.28
C VAL A 104 -22.53 -5.20 72.82
N ASP A 105 -23.09 -4.44 73.76
CA ASP A 105 -23.71 -3.15 73.49
C ASP A 105 -22.80 -2.01 74.03
N LEU A 106 -22.32 -1.15 73.14
CA LEU A 106 -21.57 0.06 73.47
C LEU A 106 -22.53 1.24 73.58
N SER A 107 -22.45 1.98 74.69
CA SER A 107 -23.10 3.28 74.84
C SER A 107 -22.32 4.36 74.08
N ALA A 108 -22.99 5.41 73.61
CA ALA A 108 -22.35 6.50 72.87
C ALA A 108 -21.04 7.03 73.52
N GLY A 109 -19.96 7.03 72.73
CA GLY A 109 -18.60 7.40 73.12
C GLY A 109 -17.86 6.34 73.94
N ALA A 110 -18.34 5.09 73.97
CA ALA A 110 -17.69 3.99 74.68
C ALA A 110 -16.46 3.49 73.92
N GLY A 111 -15.57 2.82 74.64
CA GLY A 111 -14.33 2.26 74.08
C GLY A 111 -14.07 0.86 74.59
N LEU A 112 -13.99 -0.11 73.68
CA LEU A 112 -13.83 -1.53 73.97
C LEU A 112 -12.67 -2.14 73.17
N ASN A 113 -11.77 -2.84 73.84
CA ASN A 113 -10.91 -3.84 73.23
C ASN A 113 -11.51 -5.23 73.49
N LEU A 114 -11.86 -5.96 72.43
CA LEU A 114 -12.52 -7.26 72.48
C LEU A 114 -11.64 -8.35 71.87
N SER A 115 -11.65 -9.52 72.50
CA SER A 115 -11.02 -10.74 72.01
C SER A 115 -11.88 -11.97 72.31
N GLY A 116 -11.78 -13.03 71.52
CA GLY A 116 -12.43 -14.33 71.75
C GLY A 116 -13.35 -14.78 70.61
N GLY A 117 -13.96 -13.83 69.89
CA GLY A 117 -14.59 -14.06 68.59
C GLY A 117 -16.05 -14.52 68.64
N SER A 118 -16.70 -14.51 67.47
CA SER A 118 -18.12 -14.85 67.28
C SER A 118 -19.11 -13.97 68.05
N ASP A 119 -18.67 -12.79 68.48
CA ASP A 119 -19.51 -11.82 69.19
C ASP A 119 -20.32 -10.94 68.23
N THR A 120 -21.51 -10.54 68.67
CA THR A 120 -22.32 -9.49 68.03
C THR A 120 -22.11 -8.18 68.79
N VAL A 121 -21.54 -7.17 68.15
CA VAL A 121 -21.23 -5.87 68.75
C VAL A 121 -22.16 -4.80 68.17
N ASN A 122 -22.90 -4.12 69.03
CA ASN A 122 -23.79 -3.01 68.68
C ASN A 122 -23.22 -1.71 69.27
N MET A 123 -22.89 -0.74 68.42
CA MET A 123 -22.34 0.57 68.78
C MET A 123 -23.46 1.60 68.68
N SER A 124 -23.92 2.09 69.84
CA SER A 124 -25.09 2.97 69.91
C SER A 124 -24.68 4.44 69.93
N GLY A 125 -24.87 5.12 68.80
CA GLY A 125 -24.42 6.50 68.61
C GLY A 125 -23.15 6.56 67.77
N ALA A 126 -22.62 7.76 67.53
CA ALA A 126 -21.40 7.96 66.77
C ALA A 126 -20.22 8.25 67.70
N GLY A 127 -19.02 7.86 67.27
CA GLY A 127 -17.77 8.12 67.98
C GLY A 127 -17.38 7.03 68.98
N ASP A 128 -17.97 5.84 68.88
CA ASP A 128 -17.53 4.67 69.62
C ASP A 128 -16.17 4.16 69.08
N MET A 129 -15.40 3.52 69.95
CA MET A 129 -14.10 2.93 69.62
C MET A 129 -14.12 1.42 69.89
N LEU A 130 -13.93 0.61 68.86
CA LEU A 130 -13.85 -0.85 68.95
C LEU A 130 -12.49 -1.36 68.46
N GLY A 131 -11.70 -1.95 69.35
CA GLY A 131 -10.51 -2.71 69.02
C GLY A 131 -10.78 -4.21 69.01
N LEU A 132 -10.73 -4.87 67.86
CA LEU A 132 -10.80 -6.32 67.74
C LEU A 132 -9.36 -6.87 67.83
N VAL A 133 -8.94 -7.24 69.04
CA VAL A 133 -7.53 -7.57 69.34
C VAL A 133 -7.23 -9.08 69.33
N GLY A 134 -8.12 -9.87 68.74
CA GLY A 134 -7.92 -11.30 68.47
C GLY A 134 -9.26 -12.05 68.36
N GLY A 135 -9.32 -13.17 67.65
CA GLY A 135 -10.58 -13.88 67.37
C GLY A 135 -11.09 -13.63 65.94
N SER A 136 -12.24 -14.20 65.59
CA SER A 136 -12.82 -14.11 64.25
C SER A 136 -14.35 -14.22 64.30
N ASN A 137 -15.03 -13.95 63.18
CA ASN A 137 -16.48 -14.02 63.00
C ASN A 137 -17.26 -12.99 63.84
N TYR A 138 -16.70 -11.80 64.04
CA TYR A 138 -17.44 -10.71 64.67
C TYR A 138 -18.54 -10.18 63.75
N THR A 139 -19.70 -9.82 64.31
CA THR A 139 -20.74 -9.06 63.61
C THR A 139 -20.89 -7.72 64.29
N VAL A 140 -20.56 -6.63 63.59
CA VAL A 140 -20.51 -5.28 64.15
C VAL A 140 -21.58 -4.41 63.47
N SER A 141 -22.30 -3.62 64.26
CA SER A 141 -23.24 -2.61 63.76
C SER A 141 -23.03 -1.27 64.46
N GLY A 142 -23.05 -0.17 63.71
CA GLY A 142 -22.76 1.17 64.21
C GLY A 142 -22.73 2.20 63.10
N THR A 143 -22.71 3.49 63.43
CA THR A 143 -22.61 4.56 62.42
C THR A 143 -21.68 5.66 62.89
N GLY A 144 -20.65 5.95 62.10
CA GLY A 144 -19.71 7.03 62.42
C GLY A 144 -18.73 6.65 63.52
N ASP A 145 -18.35 5.38 63.58
CA ASP A 145 -17.51 4.80 64.64
C ASP A 145 -16.09 4.52 64.15
N THR A 146 -15.18 4.26 65.11
CA THR A 146 -13.79 3.89 64.82
C THR A 146 -13.53 2.44 65.20
N ILE A 147 -13.12 1.63 64.23
CA ILE A 147 -12.80 0.21 64.42
C ILE A 147 -11.34 -0.02 64.09
N SER A 148 -10.64 -0.78 64.91
CA SER A 148 -9.25 -1.21 64.68
C SER A 148 -9.12 -2.70 64.93
N THR A 149 -8.27 -3.38 64.17
CA THR A 149 -8.08 -4.83 64.27
C THR A 149 -6.59 -5.20 64.43
N VAL A 150 -6.33 -6.47 64.73
CA VAL A 150 -5.01 -7.10 64.55
C VAL A 150 -5.07 -8.04 63.35
N GLY A 151 -3.93 -8.32 62.71
CA GLY A 151 -3.92 -9.05 61.45
C GLY A 151 -4.53 -10.45 61.55
N GLY A 152 -5.31 -10.81 60.54
CA GLY A 152 -6.04 -12.08 60.47
C GLY A 152 -7.41 -12.04 61.15
N THR A 153 -7.94 -10.86 61.44
CA THR A 153 -9.28 -10.67 62.00
C THR A 153 -10.35 -10.75 60.89
N ALA A 154 -11.40 -11.54 61.15
CA ALA A 154 -12.56 -11.61 60.26
C ALA A 154 -13.80 -11.02 60.94
N PHE A 155 -14.46 -10.07 60.29
CA PHE A 155 -15.70 -9.46 60.79
C PHE A 155 -16.60 -8.92 59.69
N ASN A 156 -17.89 -8.82 60.00
CA ASN A 156 -18.86 -8.08 59.19
C ASN A 156 -19.22 -6.76 59.88
N LEU A 157 -19.48 -5.72 59.09
CA LEU A 157 -19.84 -4.39 59.54
C LEU A 157 -21.08 -3.87 58.82
N SER A 158 -21.92 -3.12 59.52
CA SER A 158 -23.12 -2.47 59.00
C SER A 158 -23.35 -1.10 59.65
N GLY A 159 -23.91 -0.16 58.88
CA GLY A 159 -24.43 1.14 59.36
C GLY A 159 -23.77 2.39 58.74
N GLY A 160 -22.52 2.30 58.29
CA GLY A 160 -21.91 3.29 57.40
C GLY A 160 -21.30 4.50 58.11
N GLY A 161 -20.45 5.25 57.39
CA GLY A 161 -19.71 6.38 57.94
C GLY A 161 -18.56 6.01 58.88
N ASP A 162 -18.23 4.72 58.99
CA ASP A 162 -17.23 4.21 59.93
C ASP A 162 -15.80 4.34 59.39
N SER A 163 -14.86 4.61 60.29
CA SER A 163 -13.42 4.59 60.05
C SER A 163 -12.82 3.28 60.54
N VAL A 164 -12.35 2.45 59.62
CA VAL A 164 -11.82 1.11 59.91
C VAL A 164 -10.32 1.07 59.65
N THR A 165 -9.54 0.60 60.62
CA THR A 165 -8.12 0.26 60.45
C THR A 165 -7.95 -1.26 60.51
N LEU A 166 -7.58 -1.86 59.39
CA LEU A 166 -7.20 -3.27 59.28
C LEU A 166 -5.70 -3.38 59.62
N GLY A 167 -5.41 -3.94 60.80
CA GLY A 167 -4.12 -3.79 61.44
C GLY A 167 -3.23 -4.99 61.23
N GLY A 168 -2.46 -5.03 60.15
CA GLY A 168 -1.63 -6.19 59.83
C GLY A 168 -1.85 -6.57 58.37
N SER A 169 -1.97 -7.87 58.11
CA SER A 169 -2.39 -8.40 56.81
C SER A 169 -3.27 -9.63 57.02
N GLY A 170 -4.12 -9.95 56.04
CA GLY A 170 -4.97 -11.14 56.05
C GLY A 170 -6.29 -10.94 56.78
N ASP A 171 -6.68 -9.69 57.03
CA ASP A 171 -8.00 -9.36 57.56
C ASP A 171 -9.09 -9.65 56.52
N SER A 172 -10.29 -10.00 56.98
CA SER A 172 -11.46 -10.23 56.14
C SER A 172 -12.63 -9.38 56.61
N LEU A 173 -12.98 -8.36 55.85
CA LEU A 173 -14.06 -7.41 56.16
C LEU A 173 -15.24 -7.59 55.20
N GLY A 174 -16.42 -7.91 55.75
CA GLY A 174 -17.68 -7.84 55.01
C GLY A 174 -18.45 -6.56 55.31
N LEU A 175 -18.75 -5.75 54.29
CA LEU A 175 -19.56 -4.53 54.41
C LEU A 175 -20.99 -4.81 53.96
N LEU A 176 -21.90 -4.97 54.92
CA LEU A 176 -23.29 -5.40 54.70
C LEU A 176 -24.21 -4.24 54.26
N GLY A 177 -23.77 -3.42 53.30
CA GLY A 177 -24.43 -2.19 52.86
C GLY A 177 -23.96 -0.95 53.63
N GLY A 178 -24.48 0.22 53.27
CA GLY A 178 -24.11 1.51 53.88
C GLY A 178 -23.09 2.30 53.06
N SER A 179 -22.90 3.58 53.37
CA SER A 179 -22.05 4.48 52.57
C SER A 179 -20.98 5.15 53.42
N ASN A 180 -19.95 5.68 52.77
CA ASN A 180 -18.87 6.47 53.39
C ASN A 180 -18.02 5.68 54.39
N TYR A 181 -17.80 4.39 54.15
CA TYR A 181 -16.76 3.65 54.87
C TYR A 181 -15.38 4.21 54.50
N SER A 182 -14.52 4.40 55.49
CA SER A 182 -13.11 4.78 55.30
C SER A 182 -12.23 3.68 55.88
N VAL A 183 -11.71 2.82 55.02
CA VAL A 183 -10.89 1.65 55.39
C VAL A 183 -9.42 1.92 55.08
N THR A 184 -8.55 1.66 56.05
CA THR A 184 -7.09 1.69 55.87
C THR A 184 -6.51 0.33 56.24
N GLY A 185 -5.75 -0.30 55.35
CA GLY A 185 -5.26 -1.68 55.50
C GLY A 185 -4.25 -2.06 54.43
N SER A 186 -3.65 -3.25 54.48
CA SER A 186 -2.81 -3.75 53.39
C SER A 186 -2.70 -5.27 53.45
N GLY A 187 -2.96 -5.94 52.33
CA GLY A 187 -2.93 -7.40 52.26
C GLY A 187 -4.23 -8.03 52.76
N ASP A 188 -5.35 -7.31 52.64
CA ASP A 188 -6.63 -7.69 53.23
C ASP A 188 -7.68 -8.05 52.18
N THR A 189 -8.74 -8.74 52.60
CA THR A 189 -9.91 -9.05 51.77
C THR A 189 -11.12 -8.24 52.24
N ILE A 190 -11.73 -7.48 51.34
CA ILE A 190 -12.90 -6.66 51.64
C ILE A 190 -14.00 -7.01 50.65
N ASN A 191 -15.17 -7.42 51.14
CA ASN A 191 -16.33 -7.72 50.31
C ASN A 191 -17.47 -6.76 50.64
N THR A 192 -18.10 -6.19 49.62
CA THR A 192 -19.28 -5.33 49.76
C THR A 192 -20.56 -6.07 49.34
N TRP A 193 -21.67 -5.58 49.86
CA TRP A 193 -23.02 -5.91 49.40
C TRP A 193 -23.63 -4.71 48.68
N GLY A 194 -24.62 -4.95 47.81
CA GLY A 194 -25.06 -3.93 46.85
C GLY A 194 -25.46 -2.59 47.47
N GLY A 195 -25.00 -1.51 46.85
CA GLY A 195 -25.24 -0.14 47.30
C GLY A 195 -24.26 0.32 48.39
N THR A 196 -23.09 -0.30 48.49
CA THR A 196 -22.06 0.06 49.46
C THR A 196 -21.15 1.16 48.91
N GLY A 197 -20.82 2.13 49.77
CA GLY A 197 -19.81 3.15 49.49
C GLY A 197 -18.55 2.95 50.33
N LEU A 198 -17.44 2.56 49.71
CA LEU A 198 -16.15 2.24 50.33
C LEU A 198 -15.05 3.16 49.82
N ASN A 199 -14.31 3.82 50.73
CA ASN A 199 -13.00 4.40 50.43
C ASN A 199 -11.90 3.53 51.05
N LEU A 200 -10.95 3.08 50.24
CA LEU A 200 -9.84 2.23 50.65
C LEU A 200 -8.51 2.96 50.47
N SER A 201 -7.69 2.95 51.52
CA SER A 201 -6.29 3.34 51.50
C SER A 201 -5.43 2.16 51.90
N GLY A 202 -4.63 1.64 50.97
CA GLY A 202 -3.94 0.38 51.20
C GLY A 202 -3.17 -0.14 50.00
N SER A 203 -2.63 -1.34 50.09
CA SER A 203 -1.93 -2.01 48.99
C SER A 203 -2.00 -3.52 49.17
N ASN A 204 -1.98 -4.24 48.05
CA ASN A 204 -2.12 -5.71 47.99
C ASN A 204 -3.47 -6.21 48.52
N ASP A 205 -4.51 -5.39 48.43
CA ASP A 205 -5.86 -5.73 48.90
C ASP A 205 -6.69 -6.39 47.79
N ALA A 206 -7.55 -7.33 48.19
CA ALA A 206 -8.58 -7.92 47.35
C ALA A 206 -9.95 -7.35 47.72
N VAL A 207 -10.60 -6.69 46.76
CA VAL A 207 -11.91 -6.06 46.93
C VAL A 207 -12.94 -6.74 46.05
N GLY A 208 -13.98 -7.32 46.65
CA GLY A 208 -15.14 -7.86 45.93
C GLY A 208 -16.32 -6.90 46.02
N LEU A 209 -16.74 -6.35 44.88
CA LEU A 209 -17.95 -5.54 44.76
C LEU A 209 -19.14 -6.44 44.39
N GLY A 210 -20.01 -6.71 45.37
CA GLY A 210 -21.06 -7.71 45.27
C GLY A 210 -22.46 -7.09 45.32
N GLY A 211 -23.35 -7.48 44.40
CA GLY A 211 -24.76 -7.06 44.43
C GLY A 211 -25.14 -6.08 43.31
N GLY A 212 -25.85 -5.00 43.66
CA GLY A 212 -26.15 -3.87 42.76
C GLY A 212 -25.05 -2.80 42.80
N ALA A 213 -25.25 -1.67 42.13
CA ALA A 213 -24.23 -0.63 41.93
C ALA A 213 -23.56 -0.16 43.24
N ASP A 214 -22.27 -0.42 43.38
CA ASP A 214 -21.40 0.01 44.47
C ASP A 214 -20.56 1.24 44.08
N THR A 215 -20.00 1.93 45.09
CA THR A 215 -19.00 2.98 44.87
C THR A 215 -17.72 2.65 45.64
N LEU A 216 -16.61 2.51 44.91
CA LEU A 216 -15.29 2.25 45.46
C LEU A 216 -14.35 3.43 45.18
N GLY A 217 -13.82 4.08 46.20
CA GLY A 217 -12.74 5.05 46.11
C GLY A 217 -11.41 4.45 46.50
N LEU A 218 -10.47 4.34 45.56
CA LEU A 218 -9.09 3.92 45.83
C LEU A 218 -8.21 5.15 46.03
N GLN A 219 -7.74 5.36 47.27
CA GLN A 219 -6.99 6.55 47.70
C GLN A 219 -5.47 6.37 47.51
N GLY A 220 -5.08 5.88 46.33
CA GLY A 220 -3.72 5.42 46.01
C GLY A 220 -3.54 3.93 46.26
N GLY A 221 -2.29 3.47 46.21
CA GLY A 221 -1.94 2.09 46.54
C GLY A 221 -1.51 1.24 45.35
N ALA A 222 -0.81 0.14 45.63
CA ALA A 222 -0.34 -0.80 44.61
C ALA A 222 -0.97 -2.19 44.75
N ASN A 223 -1.11 -2.89 43.62
CA ASN A 223 -1.57 -4.27 43.54
C ASN A 223 -2.97 -4.51 44.14
N ILE A 224 -3.90 -3.60 43.90
CA ILE A 224 -5.28 -3.76 44.37
C ILE A 224 -6.03 -4.62 43.34
N ALA A 225 -6.56 -5.76 43.76
CA ALA A 225 -7.39 -6.62 42.92
C ALA A 225 -8.86 -6.36 43.21
N VAL A 226 -9.61 -5.86 42.23
CA VAL A 226 -11.04 -5.59 42.34
C VAL A 226 -11.79 -6.61 41.48
N THR A 227 -12.82 -7.24 42.03
CA THR A 227 -13.78 -8.06 41.27
C THR A 227 -15.15 -7.42 41.37
N THR A 228 -15.80 -7.14 40.25
CA THR A 228 -17.11 -6.50 40.20
C THR A 228 -18.18 -7.44 39.67
N ASN A 229 -19.45 -7.03 39.78
CA ASN A 229 -20.56 -7.69 39.13
C ASN A 229 -20.90 -6.98 37.82
N SER A 230 -20.62 -7.60 36.68
CA SER A 230 -20.80 -7.02 35.34
C SER A 230 -22.21 -6.50 34.99
N ALA A 231 -23.23 -6.78 35.79
CA ALA A 231 -24.59 -6.26 35.61
C ALA A 231 -24.94 -5.07 36.52
N ALA A 232 -24.05 -4.69 37.43
CA ALA A 232 -24.31 -3.70 38.48
C ALA A 232 -24.01 -2.26 38.04
N GLY A 233 -23.00 -2.06 37.19
CA GLY A 233 -22.53 -0.72 36.77
C GLY A 233 -21.86 -0.01 37.94
N ASP A 234 -20.79 -0.60 38.48
CA ASP A 234 -20.10 -0.09 39.66
C ASP A 234 -19.29 1.18 39.32
N GLN A 235 -19.18 2.09 40.28
CA GLN A 235 -18.36 3.30 40.12
C GLN A 235 -17.06 3.18 40.92
N ILE A 236 -15.93 3.21 40.21
CA ILE A 236 -14.59 3.10 40.81
C ILE A 236 -13.84 4.42 40.61
N ASN A 237 -13.60 5.15 41.70
CA ASN A 237 -12.84 6.39 41.70
C ASN A 237 -11.37 6.12 42.04
N LEU A 238 -10.47 6.49 41.15
CA LEU A 238 -9.03 6.22 41.22
C LEU A 238 -8.27 7.52 41.53
N ALA A 239 -7.68 7.63 42.72
CA ALA A 239 -6.79 8.72 43.07
C ALA A 239 -5.40 8.54 42.44
N ALA A 240 -4.55 9.56 42.54
CA ALA A 240 -3.18 9.51 42.02
C ALA A 240 -2.38 8.31 42.57
N ASN A 241 -1.50 7.74 41.73
CA ASN A 241 -0.64 6.60 42.07
C ASN A 241 -1.38 5.30 42.46
N THR A 242 -2.60 5.12 41.96
CA THR A 242 -3.38 3.88 42.16
C THR A 242 -3.00 2.86 41.10
N GLN A 243 -2.60 1.64 41.53
CA GLN A 243 -2.41 0.49 40.65
C GLN A 243 -3.45 -0.60 40.96
N ALA A 244 -4.37 -0.83 40.03
CA ALA A 244 -5.47 -1.77 40.23
C ALA A 244 -5.66 -2.72 39.04
N SER A 245 -6.09 -3.95 39.31
CA SER A 245 -6.64 -4.87 38.32
C SER A 245 -8.12 -5.05 38.63
N ILE A 246 -8.98 -4.69 37.68
CA ILE A 246 -10.43 -4.69 37.82
C ILE A 246 -10.97 -5.80 36.90
N ALA A 247 -11.48 -6.85 37.53
CA ALA A 247 -12.11 -7.97 36.85
C ALA A 247 -13.62 -7.77 36.85
N GLY A 248 -14.18 -7.55 35.67
CA GLY A 248 -15.54 -7.02 35.52
C GLY A 248 -15.77 -6.50 34.12
N SER A 249 -16.94 -5.93 33.88
CA SER A 249 -17.23 -5.21 32.64
C SER A 249 -18.45 -4.30 32.85
N GLY A 250 -18.53 -3.20 32.12
CA GLY A 250 -19.67 -2.28 32.19
C GLY A 250 -19.63 -1.37 33.42
N ASP A 251 -18.46 -1.23 34.03
CA ASP A 251 -18.22 -0.35 35.18
C ASP A 251 -17.73 1.03 34.71
N THR A 252 -17.86 2.03 35.59
CA THR A 252 -17.34 3.39 35.35
C THR A 252 -16.11 3.63 36.21
N LEU A 253 -14.98 3.90 35.58
CA LEU A 253 -13.71 4.23 36.22
C LEU A 253 -13.45 5.73 36.10
N GLN A 254 -13.44 6.45 37.21
CA GLN A 254 -13.09 7.87 37.25
C GLN A 254 -11.64 8.05 37.70
N VAL A 255 -10.79 8.57 36.82
CA VAL A 255 -9.37 8.86 37.10
C VAL A 255 -9.21 10.33 37.50
N ASN A 256 -8.80 10.56 38.76
CA ASN A 256 -8.72 11.90 39.36
C ASN A 256 -7.29 12.42 39.57
N GLY A 257 -6.28 11.73 39.06
CA GLY A 257 -4.87 12.09 39.28
C GLY A 257 -3.92 11.41 38.31
N ALA A 258 -2.63 11.72 38.46
CA ALA A 258 -1.57 11.15 37.63
C ALA A 258 -1.01 9.84 38.21
N GLY A 259 -0.32 9.09 37.36
CA GLY A 259 0.37 7.85 37.75
C GLY A 259 -0.57 6.70 38.08
N VAL A 260 -1.78 6.69 37.51
CA VAL A 260 -2.75 5.62 37.69
C VAL A 260 -2.46 4.51 36.67
N GLY A 261 -2.44 3.26 37.11
CA GLY A 261 -2.27 2.09 36.24
C GLY A 261 -3.37 1.08 36.46
N VAL A 262 -4.09 0.73 35.40
CA VAL A 262 -5.27 -0.14 35.47
C VAL A 262 -5.20 -1.25 34.41
N THR A 263 -5.58 -2.45 34.82
CA THR A 263 -6.01 -3.52 33.90
C THR A 263 -7.52 -3.68 34.04
N ALA A 264 -8.28 -3.35 33.00
CA ALA A 264 -9.75 -3.34 32.94
C ALA A 264 -10.21 -3.62 31.49
N SER A 265 -11.47 -4.01 31.28
CA SER A 265 -11.95 -4.33 29.92
C SER A 265 -13.45 -4.18 29.79
N ASN A 266 -13.88 -3.57 28.68
CA ASN A 266 -15.29 -3.26 28.40
C ASN A 266 -15.89 -2.29 29.43
N ASP A 267 -15.10 -1.35 29.90
CA ASP A 267 -15.51 -0.35 30.89
C ASP A 267 -15.58 1.06 30.27
N THR A 268 -16.26 1.96 30.97
CA THR A 268 -16.20 3.41 30.67
C THR A 268 -15.17 4.04 31.58
N VAL A 269 -14.22 4.77 31.03
CA VAL A 269 -13.11 5.38 31.76
C VAL A 269 -13.15 6.89 31.53
N ASP A 270 -13.37 7.65 32.60
CA ASP A 270 -13.43 9.10 32.56
C ASP A 270 -12.18 9.70 33.22
N LEU A 271 -11.44 10.53 32.49
CA LEU A 271 -10.29 11.27 33.00
C LEU A 271 -10.71 12.69 33.38
N SER A 272 -10.34 13.11 34.59
CA SER A 272 -10.43 14.50 35.03
C SER A 272 -9.25 15.31 34.49
N ALA A 273 -9.39 16.64 34.34
CA ALA A 273 -8.32 17.50 33.83
C ALA A 273 -6.93 17.29 34.46
N GLY A 274 -5.96 17.00 33.60
CA GLY A 274 -4.58 16.70 33.96
C GLY A 274 -4.37 15.30 34.53
N ALA A 275 -5.32 14.39 34.35
CA ALA A 275 -5.19 13.01 34.80
C ALA A 275 -4.19 12.23 33.94
N GLY A 276 -3.62 11.17 34.53
CA GLY A 276 -2.69 10.30 33.85
C GLY A 276 -2.97 8.84 34.12
N LEU A 277 -3.32 8.12 33.06
CA LEU A 277 -3.72 6.71 33.10
C LEU A 277 -2.85 5.86 32.19
N ASN A 278 -2.36 4.73 32.70
CA ASN A 278 -1.90 3.59 31.90
C ASN A 278 -2.97 2.50 31.94
N LEU A 279 -3.56 2.15 30.81
CA LEU A 279 -4.67 1.21 30.68
C LEU A 279 -4.27 -0.02 29.87
N SER A 280 -4.77 -1.19 30.27
CA SER A 280 -4.59 -2.48 29.58
C SER A 280 -5.87 -3.32 29.66
N GLY A 281 -6.14 -4.19 28.68
CA GLY A 281 -7.24 -5.16 28.68
C GLY A 281 -8.16 -5.04 27.45
N GLY A 282 -8.59 -3.83 27.09
CA GLY A 282 -9.19 -3.52 25.78
C GLY A 282 -10.71 -3.40 25.79
N SER A 283 -11.27 -2.95 24.66
CA SER A 283 -12.71 -2.67 24.47
C SER A 283 -13.28 -1.60 25.40
N ASP A 284 -12.43 -0.76 25.98
CA ASP A 284 -12.85 0.32 26.87
C ASP A 284 -13.24 1.58 26.09
N THR A 285 -14.24 2.31 26.60
CA THR A 285 -14.55 3.68 26.17
C THR A 285 -13.82 4.66 27.08
N VAL A 286 -12.89 5.45 26.55
CA VAL A 286 -12.06 6.38 27.33
C VAL A 286 -12.40 7.82 26.96
N ASN A 287 -12.82 8.60 27.96
CA ASN A 287 -13.17 10.01 27.81
C ASN A 287 -12.13 10.89 28.52
N MET A 288 -11.35 11.61 27.74
CA MET A 288 -10.32 12.56 28.16
C MET A 288 -10.91 13.97 28.15
N SER A 289 -11.89 14.19 29.04
CA SER A 289 -12.73 15.38 29.00
C SER A 289 -12.04 16.66 29.52
N GLY A 290 -10.89 16.52 30.17
CA GLY A 290 -10.13 17.63 30.72
C GLY A 290 -8.89 17.93 29.88
N ALA A 291 -8.49 19.21 29.82
CA ALA A 291 -7.34 19.59 29.01
C ALA A 291 -6.02 19.05 29.58
N GLY A 292 -5.18 18.47 28.73
CA GLY A 292 -3.82 18.05 29.08
C GLY A 292 -3.78 16.69 29.78
N ASP A 293 -4.76 15.85 29.48
CA ASP A 293 -4.81 14.48 29.99
C ASP A 293 -3.74 13.61 29.29
N THR A 294 -3.26 12.59 30.00
CA THR A 294 -2.27 11.64 29.49
C THR A 294 -2.81 10.22 29.55
N LEU A 295 -2.82 9.53 28.39
CA LEU A 295 -3.30 8.15 28.27
C LEU A 295 -2.21 7.26 27.66
N GLY A 296 -1.74 6.29 28.43
CA GLY A 296 -0.91 5.19 27.97
C GLY A 296 -1.77 3.95 27.71
N LEU A 297 -1.85 3.45 26.49
CA LEU A 297 -2.48 2.17 26.17
C LEU A 297 -1.39 1.08 26.11
N VAL A 298 -1.38 0.20 27.10
CA VAL A 298 -0.36 -0.83 27.29
C VAL A 298 -0.80 -2.15 26.65
N GLY A 299 -1.19 -2.09 25.38
CA GLY A 299 -1.72 -3.19 24.59
C GLY A 299 -3.23 -3.24 24.61
N GLY A 300 -3.81 -4.26 23.96
CA GLY A 300 -5.26 -4.40 23.81
C GLY A 300 -5.79 -3.81 22.50
N SER A 301 -7.07 -4.02 22.27
CA SER A 301 -7.73 -3.63 21.01
C SER A 301 -9.11 -3.06 21.29
N ASN A 302 -9.66 -2.37 20.29
CA ASN A 302 -11.04 -1.88 20.28
C ASN A 302 -11.31 -0.79 21.33
N TYR A 303 -10.29 -0.02 21.70
CA TYR A 303 -10.48 1.18 22.52
C TYR A 303 -11.23 2.25 21.73
N ALA A 304 -12.18 2.91 22.37
CA ALA A 304 -12.86 4.09 21.83
C ALA A 304 -12.48 5.31 22.67
N VAL A 305 -11.54 6.11 22.17
CA VAL A 305 -10.98 7.26 22.87
C VAL A 305 -11.59 8.57 22.35
N SER A 306 -11.94 9.47 23.25
CA SER A 306 -12.38 10.83 22.92
C SER A 306 -11.71 11.87 23.81
N GLY A 307 -11.25 12.98 23.25
CA GLY A 307 -10.45 14.00 23.95
C GLY A 307 -10.03 15.14 23.05
N THR A 308 -9.60 16.26 23.63
CA THR A 308 -9.07 17.38 22.83
C THR A 308 -7.84 18.00 23.48
N GLY A 309 -6.73 18.03 22.75
CA GLY A 309 -5.50 18.66 23.24
C GLY A 309 -4.73 17.77 24.22
N ASP A 310 -4.86 16.46 24.07
CA ASP A 310 -4.35 15.47 25.01
C ASP A 310 -3.12 14.73 24.49
N THR A 311 -2.45 13.99 25.37
CA THR A 311 -1.30 13.14 25.00
C THR A 311 -1.66 11.67 25.13
N ILE A 312 -1.52 10.93 24.03
CA ILE A 312 -1.78 9.50 23.98
C ILE A 312 -0.48 8.79 23.59
N SER A 313 -0.15 7.69 24.26
CA SER A 313 0.98 6.82 23.95
C SER A 313 0.54 5.37 23.97
N THR A 314 1.11 4.54 23.10
CA THR A 314 0.79 3.11 23.03
C THR A 314 2.04 2.24 23.18
N VAL A 315 1.85 0.94 23.35
CA VAL A 315 2.87 -0.09 23.07
C VAL A 315 2.44 -0.90 21.83
N GLY A 316 3.41 -1.49 21.12
CA GLY A 316 3.17 -2.05 19.79
C GLY A 316 2.07 -3.11 19.76
N GLY A 317 1.23 -3.06 18.74
CA GLY A 317 0.09 -3.97 18.55
C GLY A 317 -1.18 -3.49 19.24
N THR A 318 -1.29 -2.20 19.57
CA THR A 318 -2.48 -1.59 20.16
C THR A 318 -3.43 -1.08 19.07
N ALA A 319 -4.73 -1.35 19.22
CA ALA A 319 -5.76 -0.84 18.30
C ALA A 319 -6.78 0.06 19.01
N PHE A 320 -6.93 1.29 18.53
CA PHE A 320 -7.87 2.25 19.09
C PHE A 320 -8.43 3.22 18.04
N ASN A 321 -9.63 3.72 18.33
CA ASN A 321 -10.21 4.87 17.63
C ASN A 321 -10.09 6.12 18.49
N LEU A 322 -9.89 7.27 17.87
CA LEU A 322 -9.73 8.57 18.52
C LEU A 322 -10.65 9.63 17.88
N SER A 323 -11.19 10.51 18.72
CA SER A 323 -12.01 11.65 18.32
C SER A 323 -11.74 12.89 19.19
N GLY A 324 -11.88 14.09 18.60
CA GLY A 324 -11.90 15.39 19.29
C GLY A 324 -10.79 16.37 18.87
N GLY A 325 -9.62 15.88 18.46
CA GLY A 325 -8.61 16.68 17.73
C GLY A 325 -7.69 17.51 18.62
N GLY A 326 -6.57 17.96 18.05
CA GLY A 326 -5.52 18.67 18.77
C GLY A 326 -4.61 17.77 19.60
N ASP A 327 -4.77 16.45 19.49
CA ASP A 327 -4.09 15.46 20.33
C ASP A 327 -2.70 15.10 19.78
N SER A 328 -1.76 14.87 20.69
CA SER A 328 -0.43 14.34 20.42
C SER A 328 -0.43 12.84 20.67
N VAL A 329 -0.27 12.04 19.62
CA VAL A 329 -0.31 10.58 19.66
C VAL A 329 1.07 10.00 19.37
N THR A 330 1.54 9.12 20.24
CA THR A 330 2.78 8.34 20.04
C THR A 330 2.41 6.86 19.91
N LEU A 331 2.51 6.33 18.69
CA LEU A 331 2.38 4.92 18.36
C LEU A 331 3.71 4.24 18.66
N GLY A 332 3.75 3.40 19.69
CA GLY A 332 4.98 2.98 20.34
C GLY A 332 5.34 1.56 20.02
N GLY A 333 6.18 1.31 19.02
CA GLY A 333 6.51 -0.05 18.58
C GLY A 333 6.21 -0.17 17.10
N SER A 334 5.64 -1.29 16.67
CA SER A 334 5.11 -1.48 15.32
C SER A 334 3.81 -2.28 15.38
N GLY A 335 2.93 -2.10 14.41
CA GLY A 335 1.68 -2.85 14.28
C GLY A 335 0.52 -2.24 15.06
N ASP A 336 0.63 -0.98 15.48
CA ASP A 336 -0.50 -0.25 16.04
C ASP A 336 -1.53 0.06 14.95
N SER A 337 -2.80 0.18 15.36
CA SER A 337 -3.91 0.54 14.47
C SER A 337 -4.68 1.72 15.07
N LEU A 338 -4.54 2.89 14.45
CA LEU A 338 -5.21 4.13 14.85
C LEU A 338 -6.33 4.49 13.87
N GLY A 339 -7.57 4.55 14.36
CA GLY A 339 -8.70 5.13 13.63
C GLY A 339 -8.99 6.56 14.08
N LEU A 340 -8.81 7.56 13.23
CA LEU A 340 -9.20 8.94 13.50
C LEU A 340 -10.63 9.19 12.98
N LEU A 341 -11.58 9.36 13.89
CA LEU A 341 -13.01 9.47 13.59
C LEU A 341 -13.46 10.90 13.24
N GLY A 342 -12.54 11.73 12.72
CA GLY A 342 -12.72 13.17 12.51
C GLY A 342 -11.87 14.01 13.47
N GLY A 343 -11.87 15.34 13.29
CA GLY A 343 -11.08 16.28 14.09
C GLY A 343 -9.85 16.81 13.36
N SER A 344 -9.20 17.83 13.92
CA SER A 344 -8.10 18.53 13.27
C SER A 344 -6.89 18.66 14.18
N ASN A 345 -5.72 18.88 13.59
CA ASN A 345 -4.45 19.11 14.31
C ASN A 345 -4.00 17.91 15.15
N TYR A 346 -4.25 16.69 14.69
CA TYR A 346 -3.58 15.53 15.28
C TYR A 346 -2.09 15.59 14.97
N LEU A 347 -1.24 15.31 15.97
CA LEU A 347 0.20 15.11 15.78
C LEU A 347 0.51 13.65 16.12
N VAL A 348 0.73 12.82 15.11
CA VAL A 348 1.03 11.40 15.29
C VAL A 348 2.51 11.16 15.04
N THR A 349 3.13 10.37 15.91
CA THR A 349 4.51 9.88 15.77
C THR A 349 4.52 8.36 15.92
N GLY A 350 5.25 7.62 15.10
CA GLY A 350 5.19 6.14 15.09
C GLY A 350 6.01 5.51 13.96
N SER A 351 6.05 4.18 13.85
CA SER A 351 6.67 3.53 12.69
C SER A 351 6.17 2.10 12.52
N GLY A 352 5.74 1.75 11.31
CA GLY A 352 5.21 0.41 11.02
C GLY A 352 3.77 0.23 11.46
N ASP A 353 2.98 1.31 11.46
CA ASP A 353 1.63 1.35 12.00
C ASP A 353 0.57 1.57 10.91
N THR A 354 -0.69 1.28 11.23
CA THR A 354 -1.84 1.53 10.35
C THR A 354 -2.65 2.69 10.89
N ILE A 355 -2.93 3.68 10.05
CA ILE A 355 -3.72 4.87 10.39
C ILE A 355 -4.86 5.00 9.40
N ASN A 356 -6.10 4.95 9.89
CA ASN A 356 -7.30 5.15 9.09
C ASN A 356 -7.96 6.46 9.50
N THR A 357 -8.35 7.31 8.55
CA THR A 357 -9.06 8.56 8.84
C THR A 357 -10.48 8.52 8.30
N LEU A 358 -11.40 9.24 8.96
CA LEU A 358 -12.75 9.52 8.46
C LEU A 358 -12.82 10.96 7.92
N ALA A 359 -13.84 11.28 7.14
CA ALA A 359 -13.94 12.55 6.41
C ALA A 359 -13.68 13.81 7.27
N GLY A 360 -12.87 14.72 6.72
CA GLY A 360 -12.53 16.00 7.34
C GLY A 360 -11.51 15.88 8.48
N THR A 361 -10.71 14.83 8.49
CA THR A 361 -9.63 14.64 9.47
C THR A 361 -8.38 15.40 9.06
N SER A 362 -7.73 16.12 9.99
CA SER A 362 -6.42 16.73 9.77
C SER A 362 -5.36 16.20 10.73
N LEU A 363 -4.27 15.68 10.17
CA LEU A 363 -3.21 14.97 10.84
C LEU A 363 -1.85 15.38 10.28
N ASN A 364 -0.88 15.61 11.17
CA ASN A 364 0.54 15.57 10.84
C ASN A 364 1.19 14.29 11.39
N LEU A 365 1.90 13.57 10.54
CA LEU A 365 2.55 12.30 10.83
C LEU A 365 4.08 12.44 10.69
N SER A 366 4.81 11.83 11.61
CA SER A 366 6.26 11.65 11.54
C SER A 366 6.63 10.23 11.97
N GLY A 367 7.65 9.63 11.38
CA GLY A 367 7.75 8.17 11.46
C GLY A 367 8.32 7.48 10.23
N GLY A 368 7.73 6.35 9.86
CA GLY A 368 8.09 5.64 8.63
C GLY A 368 7.60 4.21 8.60
N ASN A 369 7.42 3.67 7.40
CA ASN A 369 6.78 2.38 7.14
C ASN A 369 5.30 2.33 7.59
N ASP A 370 4.63 3.47 7.70
CA ASP A 370 3.23 3.55 8.12
C ASP A 370 2.28 3.43 6.91
N ALA A 371 1.20 2.69 7.09
CA ALA A 371 0.10 2.60 6.13
C ALA A 371 -1.00 3.58 6.53
N VAL A 372 -1.27 4.58 5.69
CA VAL A 372 -2.30 5.60 5.92
C VAL A 372 -3.45 5.42 4.92
N ALA A 373 -4.67 5.27 5.41
CA ALA A 373 -5.86 5.20 4.58
C ALA A 373 -6.78 6.40 4.85
N LEU A 374 -6.88 7.27 3.84
CA LEU A 374 -7.73 8.45 3.79
C LEU A 374 -9.14 8.04 3.37
N SER A 375 -9.99 7.62 4.31
CA SER A 375 -11.26 6.96 3.95
C SER A 375 -12.44 7.92 3.75
N GLY A 376 -12.26 9.23 3.93
CA GLY A 376 -13.30 10.23 3.70
C GLY A 376 -12.81 11.50 3.00
N GLY A 377 -13.73 12.20 2.34
CA GLY A 377 -13.39 13.40 1.58
C GLY A 377 -12.96 14.58 2.47
N GLY A 378 -12.02 15.39 1.96
CA GLY A 378 -11.53 16.59 2.63
C GLY A 378 -10.48 16.35 3.73
N ASP A 379 -9.84 15.18 3.76
CA ASP A 379 -8.79 14.87 4.73
C ASP A 379 -7.48 15.64 4.45
N SER A 380 -6.81 16.12 5.49
CA SER A 380 -5.54 16.83 5.41
C SER A 380 -4.43 16.02 6.08
N LEU A 381 -3.47 15.52 5.31
CA LEU A 381 -2.32 14.77 5.80
C LEU A 381 -1.03 15.57 5.59
N GLY A 382 -0.31 15.89 6.66
CA GLY A 382 1.05 16.40 6.62
C GLY A 382 2.04 15.29 6.98
N LEU A 383 3.02 15.01 6.13
CA LEU A 383 4.13 14.10 6.42
C LEU A 383 5.35 14.95 6.76
N LEU A 384 5.66 15.06 8.05
CA LEU A 384 6.68 15.98 8.58
C LEU A 384 8.13 15.44 8.40
N SER A 385 8.31 14.13 8.42
CA SER A 385 9.62 13.47 8.26
C SER A 385 9.48 11.96 8.06
N GLY A 386 10.51 11.31 7.51
CA GLY A 386 10.62 9.85 7.47
C GLY A 386 10.21 9.19 6.16
N SER A 387 10.32 7.86 6.04
CA SER A 387 10.24 7.20 4.73
C SER A 387 9.31 5.99 4.70
N ASN A 388 8.93 5.58 3.49
CA ASN A 388 8.09 4.41 3.21
C ASN A 388 6.66 4.55 3.74
N TYR A 389 6.08 5.75 3.72
CA TYR A 389 4.64 5.89 3.94
C TYR A 389 3.88 5.27 2.78
N SER A 390 2.88 4.44 3.05
CA SER A 390 1.93 3.94 2.04
C SER A 390 0.59 4.63 2.25
N VAL A 391 0.28 5.65 1.45
CA VAL A 391 -0.95 6.43 1.58
C VAL A 391 -1.95 5.97 0.52
N SER A 392 -3.18 5.63 0.90
CA SER A 392 -4.26 5.20 0.00
C SER A 392 -5.57 5.94 0.32
N GLY A 393 -6.49 6.05 -0.63
CA GLY A 393 -7.85 6.56 -0.38
C GLY A 393 -8.22 7.85 -1.11
N ASP A 394 -9.05 8.68 -0.49
CA ASP A 394 -9.58 9.93 -1.04
C ASP A 394 -8.58 11.09 -0.81
N TYR A 395 -7.98 11.57 -1.89
CA TYR A 395 -7.01 12.68 -1.88
C TYR A 395 -7.66 14.06 -2.10
N SER A 396 -8.98 14.19 -1.94
CA SER A 396 -9.71 15.45 -2.20
C SER A 396 -9.40 16.59 -1.23
N GLY A 397 -8.72 16.31 -0.12
CA GLY A 397 -8.25 17.35 0.81
C GLY A 397 -6.82 17.81 0.50
N SER A 398 -5.95 17.87 1.51
CA SER A 398 -4.58 18.40 1.38
C SER A 398 -3.55 17.35 1.75
N LEU A 399 -2.53 17.16 0.92
CA LEU A 399 -1.36 16.35 1.25
C LEU A 399 -0.11 17.26 1.22
N THR A 400 0.58 17.36 2.34
CA THR A 400 1.82 18.15 2.48
C THR A 400 2.95 17.20 2.84
N LEU A 401 4.08 17.26 2.11
CA LEU A 401 5.30 16.51 2.45
C LEU A 401 6.41 17.50 2.77
N ASP A 402 6.96 17.43 3.97
CA ASP A 402 8.15 18.19 4.36
C ASP A 402 9.43 17.52 3.87
N ALA A 403 10.51 18.30 3.78
CA ALA A 403 11.80 17.80 3.30
C ALA A 403 12.30 16.61 4.14
N GLY A 404 12.52 15.47 3.48
CA GLY A 404 12.91 14.21 4.12
C GLY A 404 11.74 13.28 4.43
N ALA A 405 10.52 13.63 4.07
CA ALA A 405 9.38 12.72 4.00
C ALA A 405 9.30 12.02 2.62
N ALA A 406 9.01 10.71 2.58
CA ALA A 406 8.80 9.96 1.34
C ALA A 406 7.58 9.03 1.43
N ALA A 407 6.66 9.16 0.49
CA ALA A 407 5.40 8.40 0.46
C ALA A 407 5.08 7.82 -0.92
N THR A 408 4.51 6.62 -0.94
CA THR A 408 3.86 6.00 -2.11
C THR A 408 2.36 6.26 -2.03
N LEU A 409 1.77 6.80 -3.10
CA LEU A 409 0.33 7.08 -3.18
C LEU A 409 -0.39 5.98 -3.99
N ASN A 410 -1.16 5.15 -3.29
CA ASN A 410 -1.87 4.01 -3.87
C ASN A 410 -3.32 4.37 -4.22
N GLY A 411 -3.68 4.33 -5.50
CA GLY A 411 -5.06 4.52 -5.95
C GLY A 411 -5.45 5.97 -6.23
N ALA A 412 -4.49 6.90 -6.31
CA ALA A 412 -4.73 8.17 -6.99
C ALA A 412 -5.19 7.85 -8.41
N SER A 413 -6.24 8.51 -8.89
CA SER A 413 -6.67 8.43 -10.28
C SER A 413 -5.52 8.90 -11.16
N VAL A 414 -4.64 7.98 -11.57
CA VAL A 414 -3.56 8.27 -12.49
C VAL A 414 -4.22 8.59 -13.83
N PRO A 415 -4.08 9.82 -14.38
CA PRO A 415 -4.75 10.18 -15.62
C PRO A 415 -4.04 9.48 -16.79
N GLY A 416 -4.45 8.25 -17.14
CA GLY A 416 -4.09 7.61 -18.41
C GLY A 416 -3.93 6.09 -18.34
N PRO A 417 -4.28 5.36 -19.42
CA PRO A 417 -4.27 3.90 -19.47
C PRO A 417 -2.87 3.24 -19.45
N SER A 418 -1.77 3.99 -19.28
CA SER A 418 -0.38 3.49 -19.35
C SER A 418 0.43 3.62 -18.04
N GLN A 419 -0.09 4.25 -16.99
CA GLN A 419 0.66 4.56 -15.76
C GLN A 419 0.29 3.61 -14.60
N ALA A 420 1.29 3.10 -13.88
CA ALA A 420 1.14 2.12 -12.80
C ALA A 420 1.21 2.74 -11.38
N ALA A 421 2.08 3.74 -11.18
CA ALA A 421 2.23 4.45 -9.91
C ALA A 421 2.84 5.86 -10.15
N GLU A 422 2.60 6.78 -9.21
CA GLU A 422 3.19 8.12 -9.20
C GLU A 422 3.79 8.42 -7.81
N THR A 423 5.05 8.85 -7.77
CA THR A 423 5.77 9.25 -6.55
C THR A 423 6.14 10.72 -6.66
N LEU A 424 5.74 11.53 -5.67
CA LEU A 424 6.07 12.96 -5.62
C LEU A 424 7.13 13.21 -4.55
N MET A 425 8.24 13.84 -4.93
CA MET A 425 9.23 14.42 -4.02
C MET A 425 9.05 15.93 -3.96
N TYR A 426 9.30 16.52 -2.79
CA TYR A 426 9.14 17.95 -2.56
C TYR A 426 10.44 18.57 -2.05
N ASN A 427 10.72 19.83 -2.41
CA ASN A 427 11.87 20.57 -1.92
C ASN A 427 11.65 21.17 -0.52
N GLY A 428 12.70 21.77 0.06
CA GLY A 428 12.65 22.43 1.38
C GLY A 428 11.71 23.64 1.51
N ALA A 429 11.02 24.03 0.44
CA ALA A 429 9.98 25.06 0.44
C ALA A 429 8.55 24.48 0.24
N GLY A 430 8.40 23.15 0.20
CA GLY A 430 7.10 22.47 0.06
C GLY A 430 6.53 22.48 -1.35
N GLN A 431 7.35 22.74 -2.37
CA GLN A 431 6.96 22.62 -3.78
C GLN A 431 7.43 21.26 -4.32
N VAL A 432 6.65 20.63 -5.21
CA VAL A 432 7.08 19.40 -5.91
C VAL A 432 8.43 19.68 -6.55
N SER A 433 9.44 18.88 -6.22
CA SER A 433 10.79 18.97 -6.74
C SER A 433 11.05 17.95 -7.83
N GLU A 434 10.42 16.79 -7.71
CA GLU A 434 10.55 15.66 -8.63
C GLU A 434 9.26 14.84 -8.61
N THR A 435 8.74 14.47 -9.77
CA THR A 435 7.63 13.52 -9.91
C THR A 435 8.13 12.31 -10.66
N ILE A 436 8.06 11.12 -10.05
CA ILE A 436 8.39 9.86 -10.72
C ILE A 436 7.09 9.15 -11.12
N THR A 437 6.96 8.85 -12.40
CA THR A 437 5.87 8.07 -12.97
C THR A 437 6.37 6.70 -13.38
N ASP A 438 5.80 5.63 -12.83
CA ASP A 438 6.07 4.25 -13.24
C ASP A 438 5.10 3.82 -14.34
N PHE A 439 5.61 3.19 -15.40
CA PHE A 439 4.79 2.72 -16.51
C PHE A 439 4.38 1.25 -16.35
N THR A 440 3.17 0.92 -16.81
CA THR A 440 2.61 -0.45 -16.76
C THR A 440 3.42 -1.48 -17.57
N ALA A 441 4.15 -1.04 -18.59
CA ALA A 441 5.04 -1.89 -19.39
C ALA A 441 6.45 -2.07 -18.77
N GLY A 442 6.70 -1.51 -17.58
CA GLY A 442 8.03 -1.38 -16.99
C GLY A 442 8.72 -0.06 -17.36
N GLY A 443 9.76 0.29 -16.61
CA GLY A 443 10.44 1.60 -16.72
C GLY A 443 9.74 2.71 -15.92
N SER A 444 10.35 3.89 -15.90
CA SER A 444 9.82 5.07 -15.23
C SER A 444 10.31 6.38 -15.86
N GLN A 445 9.61 7.47 -15.59
CA GLN A 445 10.05 8.83 -15.94
C GLN A 445 10.09 9.69 -14.67
N ALA A 446 11.20 10.40 -14.46
CA ALA A 446 11.32 11.42 -13.43
C ALA A 446 11.18 12.82 -14.06
N VAL A 447 10.33 13.67 -13.50
CA VAL A 447 10.12 15.07 -13.89
C VAL A 447 10.62 15.98 -12.78
N ILE A 448 11.76 16.62 -12.97
CA ILE A 448 12.44 17.46 -11.98
C ILE A 448 12.11 18.93 -12.28
N THR A 449 11.69 19.68 -11.27
CA THR A 449 11.26 21.08 -11.42
C THR A 449 11.96 22.03 -10.45
N SER A 450 12.84 21.53 -9.58
CA SER A 450 13.63 22.36 -8.66
C SER A 450 15.03 21.79 -8.42
N GLY A 451 15.96 22.63 -7.97
CA GLY A 451 17.37 22.26 -7.85
C GLY A 451 18.13 22.26 -9.18
N LEU A 452 17.48 22.72 -10.26
CA LEU A 452 18.02 22.77 -11.62
C LEU A 452 19.00 23.94 -11.81
N GLY A 453 19.83 23.84 -12.86
CA GLY A 453 20.74 24.90 -13.29
C GLY A 453 20.03 26.19 -13.69
N SER A 454 20.75 27.32 -13.66
CA SER A 454 20.17 28.63 -14.02
C SER A 454 19.64 28.64 -15.46
N GLY A 455 18.37 29.01 -15.63
CA GLY A 455 17.71 29.12 -16.94
C GLY A 455 16.90 27.88 -17.35
N ILE A 456 16.96 26.79 -16.59
CA ILE A 456 16.17 25.58 -16.81
C ILE A 456 14.83 25.71 -16.07
N ALA A 457 13.73 25.36 -16.75
CA ALA A 457 12.38 25.34 -16.20
C ALA A 457 12.05 23.97 -15.59
N GLU A 458 12.30 22.90 -16.34
CA GLU A 458 12.05 21.52 -15.93
C GLU A 458 12.95 20.55 -16.69
N GLU A 459 13.18 19.37 -16.13
CA GLU A 459 13.98 18.30 -16.71
C GLU A 459 13.23 16.97 -16.61
N PHE A 460 13.11 16.24 -17.72
CA PHE A 460 12.50 14.92 -17.79
C PHE A 460 13.60 13.88 -17.98
N GLN A 461 13.62 12.82 -17.20
CA GLN A 461 14.60 11.72 -17.30
C GLN A 461 13.88 10.39 -17.41
N ASN A 462 14.23 9.57 -18.40
CA ASN A 462 13.56 8.30 -18.67
C ASN A 462 14.47 7.13 -18.31
N TYR A 463 13.96 6.20 -17.50
CA TYR A 463 14.70 5.09 -16.93
C TYR A 463 14.15 3.73 -17.37
N THR A 464 15.06 2.77 -17.53
CA THR A 464 14.72 1.37 -17.86
C THR A 464 14.01 0.61 -16.73
N GLY A 465 14.19 1.03 -15.47
CA GLY A 465 13.54 0.43 -14.30
C GLY A 465 12.46 1.33 -13.69
N VAL A 466 11.65 0.77 -12.80
CA VAL A 466 10.66 1.52 -12.00
C VAL A 466 11.34 2.37 -10.92
N ASN A 467 10.67 3.40 -10.41
CA ASN A 467 11.16 4.30 -9.35
C ASN A 467 12.48 5.00 -9.69
N ALA A 468 12.63 5.51 -10.91
CA ALA A 468 13.85 6.16 -11.41
C ALA A 468 15.11 5.29 -11.21
N SER A 469 14.99 3.98 -11.41
CA SER A 469 16.08 3.02 -11.26
C SER A 469 16.51 2.42 -12.59
N GLY A 470 17.70 1.81 -12.63
CA GLY A 470 18.27 1.25 -13.85
C GLY A 470 19.06 2.29 -14.66
N ALA A 471 19.30 1.99 -15.94
CA ALA A 471 20.01 2.90 -16.85
C ALA A 471 19.05 4.00 -17.33
N GLU A 472 19.55 5.24 -17.35
CA GLU A 472 18.91 6.38 -18.00
C GLU A 472 19.03 6.24 -19.52
N THR A 473 17.92 6.42 -20.22
CA THR A 473 17.80 6.18 -21.66
C THR A 473 17.79 7.47 -22.46
N SER A 474 17.21 8.52 -21.89
CA SER A 474 17.10 9.86 -22.47
C SER A 474 16.75 10.88 -21.40
N GLN A 475 17.07 12.13 -21.68
CA GLN A 475 16.59 13.28 -20.91
C GLN A 475 16.11 14.43 -21.81
N ILE A 476 15.16 15.21 -21.31
CA ILE A 476 14.68 16.44 -21.95
C ILE A 476 14.90 17.58 -20.97
N ILE A 477 15.56 18.65 -21.39
CA ILE A 477 15.75 19.88 -20.63
C ILE A 477 14.92 20.97 -21.28
N ASP A 478 13.92 21.46 -20.56
CA ASP A 478 13.12 22.60 -21.00
C ASP A 478 13.64 23.88 -20.35
N TYR A 479 13.91 24.90 -21.17
CA TYR A 479 14.43 26.18 -20.70
C TYR A 479 13.30 27.19 -20.49
N VAL A 480 13.51 28.12 -19.57
CA VAL A 480 12.56 29.22 -19.28
C VAL A 480 12.30 30.11 -20.52
N SER A 481 13.22 30.11 -21.49
CA SER A 481 13.08 30.80 -22.78
C SER A 481 12.11 30.13 -23.76
N GLY A 482 11.58 28.94 -23.45
CA GLY A 482 10.61 28.21 -24.28
C GLY A 482 11.22 27.29 -25.35
N ASN A 483 12.55 27.18 -25.41
CA ASN A 483 13.29 26.18 -26.18
C ASN A 483 13.61 24.96 -25.31
N SER A 484 14.01 23.85 -25.93
CA SER A 484 14.35 22.60 -25.23
C SER A 484 15.57 21.91 -25.80
N GLN A 485 16.15 21.00 -25.04
CA GLN A 485 17.17 20.05 -25.48
C GLN A 485 16.72 18.63 -25.18
N VAL A 486 16.84 17.74 -26.16
CA VAL A 486 16.62 16.30 -25.97
C VAL A 486 17.97 15.61 -26.10
N GLN A 487 18.37 14.87 -25.07
CA GLN A 487 19.56 14.03 -25.10
C GLN A 487 19.14 12.56 -25.09
N THR A 488 19.66 11.81 -26.06
CA THR A 488 19.49 10.36 -26.16
C THR A 488 20.79 9.67 -25.75
N LEU A 489 20.68 8.68 -24.86
CA LEU A 489 21.83 8.00 -24.21
C LEU A 489 21.90 6.50 -24.53
N SER A 490 20.86 5.94 -25.16
CA SER A 490 20.75 4.50 -25.45
C SER A 490 20.02 4.27 -26.78
N GLY A 491 20.26 3.12 -27.43
CA GLY A 491 19.68 2.82 -28.74
C GLY A 491 20.33 3.56 -29.92
N LEU A 492 21.57 4.03 -29.74
CA LEU A 492 22.32 4.79 -30.74
C LEU A 492 23.12 3.88 -31.70
N PRO A 493 23.44 4.35 -32.91
CA PRO A 493 24.34 3.66 -33.84
C PRO A 493 25.68 3.27 -33.18
N ASN A 494 26.32 2.22 -33.69
CA ASN A 494 27.66 1.83 -33.21
C ASN A 494 28.63 3.01 -33.36
N GLU A 495 29.36 3.30 -32.28
CA GLU A 495 30.34 4.40 -32.12
C GLU A 495 29.79 5.69 -31.48
N ASP A 496 28.48 5.89 -31.34
CA ASP A 496 27.92 7.07 -30.66
C ASP A 496 27.69 6.83 -29.15
N ALA A 497 28.13 7.80 -28.33
CA ALA A 497 27.95 7.78 -26.87
C ALA A 497 26.73 8.57 -26.41
N SER A 498 26.39 9.68 -27.09
CA SER A 498 25.16 10.44 -26.83
C SER A 498 24.83 11.36 -28.01
N ILE A 499 23.55 11.59 -28.28
CA ILE A 499 23.08 12.61 -29.23
C ILE A 499 22.27 13.66 -28.47
N THR A 500 22.60 14.94 -28.63
CA THR A 500 21.86 16.06 -28.04
C THR A 500 21.30 16.96 -29.13
N GLN A 501 19.98 17.06 -29.23
CA GLN A 501 19.28 17.94 -30.18
C GLN A 501 18.64 19.13 -29.46
N SER A 502 18.83 20.33 -29.99
CA SER A 502 18.24 21.57 -29.48
C SER A 502 17.05 21.99 -30.34
N PHE A 503 15.90 22.19 -29.72
CA PHE A 503 14.64 22.52 -30.39
C PHE A 503 14.20 23.94 -30.08
N THR A 504 13.55 24.60 -31.04
CA THR A 504 13.03 25.96 -30.85
C THR A 504 11.80 26.04 -29.94
N GLY A 505 11.12 24.91 -29.69
CA GLY A 505 10.00 24.79 -28.77
C GLY A 505 10.34 23.93 -27.55
N SER A 506 9.44 23.89 -26.57
CA SER A 506 9.52 23.06 -25.35
C SER A 506 9.26 21.58 -25.65
N ASN A 507 9.63 20.68 -24.75
CA ASN A 507 9.35 19.24 -24.82
C ASN A 507 9.81 18.57 -26.13
N GLY A 508 10.95 18.99 -26.69
CA GLY A 508 11.47 18.46 -27.95
C GLY A 508 10.64 18.81 -29.20
N THR A 509 9.85 19.88 -29.15
CA THR A 509 8.97 20.29 -30.27
C THR A 509 9.51 21.50 -31.05
N GLY A 510 9.02 21.70 -32.28
CA GLY A 510 9.44 22.80 -33.14
C GLY A 510 10.59 22.41 -34.08
N LEU A 511 11.35 23.39 -34.56
CA LEU A 511 12.47 23.17 -35.47
C LEU A 511 13.72 22.76 -34.67
N VAL A 512 14.49 21.81 -35.19
CA VAL A 512 15.81 21.48 -34.65
C VAL A 512 16.77 22.61 -35.02
N SER A 513 17.22 23.37 -34.04
CA SER A 513 18.15 24.50 -34.26
C SER A 513 19.61 24.07 -34.24
N ALA A 514 19.94 23.02 -33.49
CA ALA A 514 21.26 22.44 -33.46
C ALA A 514 21.20 20.96 -33.05
N GLU A 515 22.21 20.19 -33.41
CA GLU A 515 22.42 18.81 -33.00
C GLU A 515 23.89 18.60 -32.66
N SER A 516 24.18 17.80 -31.64
CA SER A 516 25.53 17.48 -31.22
C SER A 516 25.62 15.97 -30.99
N ILE A 517 26.49 15.31 -31.76
CA ILE A 517 26.74 13.88 -31.66
C ILE A 517 28.08 13.70 -30.97
N ARG A 518 28.08 13.05 -29.81
CA ARG A 518 29.30 12.68 -29.11
C ARG A 518 29.63 11.24 -29.43
N GLU A 519 30.80 11.02 -30.01
CA GLU A 519 31.31 9.68 -30.29
C GLU A 519 31.99 9.06 -29.06
N THR A 520 32.08 7.73 -29.04
CA THR A 520 32.68 6.92 -27.98
C THR A 520 34.20 7.11 -27.90
N ASN A 521 34.82 7.55 -29.01
CA ASN A 521 36.24 7.90 -29.07
C ASN A 521 36.55 9.28 -28.43
N GLY A 522 35.51 10.05 -28.07
CA GLY A 522 35.60 11.37 -27.45
C GLY A 522 35.44 12.55 -28.42
N ASP A 523 35.38 12.32 -29.72
CA ASP A 523 35.13 13.34 -30.74
C ASP A 523 33.65 13.80 -30.70
N THR A 524 33.35 14.95 -31.29
CA THR A 524 32.01 15.53 -31.28
C THR A 524 31.71 16.22 -32.61
N VAL A 525 30.55 15.92 -33.21
CA VAL A 525 30.06 16.57 -34.43
C VAL A 525 28.89 17.48 -34.05
N ASP A 526 29.03 18.78 -34.28
CA ASP A 526 27.98 19.77 -34.05
C ASP A 526 27.38 20.23 -35.39
N TYR A 527 26.06 20.16 -35.49
CA TYR A 527 25.26 20.72 -36.58
C TYR A 527 24.50 21.94 -36.10
N ALA A 528 24.48 23.01 -36.90
CA ALA A 528 23.65 24.19 -36.66
C ALA A 528 22.76 24.45 -37.89
N TYR A 529 21.45 24.29 -37.72
CA TYR A 529 20.48 24.33 -38.81
C TYR A 529 19.90 25.73 -39.00
N SER A 530 19.68 26.12 -40.26
CA SER A 530 19.06 27.38 -40.65
C SER A 530 17.80 27.14 -41.48
N TYR A 531 16.76 27.92 -41.22
CA TYR A 531 15.45 27.76 -41.86
C TYR A 531 14.98 29.08 -42.47
N ASN A 532 14.16 28.99 -43.52
CA ASN A 532 13.46 30.15 -44.07
C ASN A 532 12.21 30.50 -43.23
N ALA A 533 11.57 31.62 -43.56
CA ALA A 533 10.37 32.10 -42.86
C ALA A 533 9.15 31.16 -42.99
N ALA A 534 9.17 30.18 -43.91
CA ALA A 534 8.14 29.16 -44.06
C ALA A 534 8.46 27.87 -43.29
N GLY A 535 9.60 27.80 -42.59
CA GLY A 535 10.01 26.64 -41.78
C GLY A 535 10.73 25.53 -42.56
N ALA A 536 11.06 25.73 -43.84
CA ALA A 536 11.88 24.79 -44.60
C ALA A 536 13.37 25.09 -44.35
N GLU A 537 14.17 24.04 -44.16
CA GLU A 537 15.61 24.15 -43.98
C GLU A 537 16.26 24.76 -45.23
N THR A 538 17.16 25.71 -45.04
CA THR A 538 17.89 26.39 -46.12
C THR A 538 19.34 25.99 -46.20
N SER A 539 19.93 25.61 -45.06
CA SER A 539 21.33 25.23 -44.92
C SER A 539 21.59 24.73 -43.51
N TYR A 540 22.68 23.99 -43.31
CA TYR A 540 23.23 23.69 -42.00
C TYR A 540 24.75 23.90 -42.00
N GLN A 541 25.31 24.22 -40.85
CA GLN A 541 26.75 24.22 -40.63
C GLN A 541 27.12 22.96 -39.85
N GLU A 542 28.10 22.21 -40.34
CA GLU A 542 28.68 21.06 -39.64
C GLU A 542 30.06 21.45 -39.11
N THR A 543 30.35 21.13 -37.86
CA THR A 543 31.66 21.33 -37.24
C THR A 543 32.08 20.08 -36.47
N LEU A 544 33.20 19.49 -36.87
CA LEU A 544 33.82 18.35 -36.20
C LEU A 544 34.86 18.83 -35.20
N TYR A 545 34.76 18.38 -33.96
CA TYR A 545 35.71 18.61 -32.87
C TYR A 545 36.41 17.32 -32.47
N GLY A 546 37.73 17.38 -32.29
CA GLY A 546 38.47 16.27 -31.69
C GLY A 546 38.27 16.25 -30.18
N GLY A 547 38.48 15.11 -29.51
CA GLY A 547 38.20 14.93 -28.08
C GLY A 547 38.97 15.80 -27.08
N ASN A 548 39.84 16.71 -27.56
CA ASN A 548 40.45 17.79 -26.78
C ASN A 548 39.75 19.16 -26.94
N GLY A 549 38.63 19.23 -27.68
CA GLY A 549 37.86 20.43 -27.99
C GLY A 549 38.42 21.26 -29.16
N SER A 550 39.38 20.77 -29.92
CA SER A 550 39.89 21.47 -31.11
C SER A 550 39.02 21.21 -32.33
N VAL A 551 38.71 22.26 -33.10
CA VAL A 551 38.00 22.14 -34.39
C VAL A 551 38.90 21.42 -35.39
N LEU A 552 38.44 20.28 -35.90
CA LEU A 552 39.09 19.49 -36.93
C LEU A 552 38.61 19.88 -38.33
N SER A 553 37.31 20.15 -38.48
CA SER A 553 36.68 20.58 -39.74
C SER A 553 35.45 21.43 -39.46
N SER A 554 35.11 22.34 -40.37
CA SER A 554 33.87 23.13 -40.35
C SER A 554 33.45 23.50 -41.77
N GLY A 555 32.16 23.38 -42.11
CA GLY A 555 31.64 23.69 -43.44
C GLY A 555 30.15 24.01 -43.44
N ASP A 556 29.72 24.83 -44.41
CA ASP A 556 28.31 25.17 -44.62
C ASP A 556 27.75 24.36 -45.79
N PHE A 557 26.61 23.73 -45.57
CA PHE A 557 25.97 22.80 -46.48
C PHE A 557 24.51 23.16 -46.73
N GLN A 558 24.01 22.86 -47.92
CA GLN A 558 22.60 22.86 -48.25
C GLN A 558 21.93 21.60 -47.67
N PRO A 559 20.60 21.55 -47.52
CA PRO A 559 19.90 20.38 -46.94
C PRO A 559 20.12 19.07 -47.71
N ASN A 560 20.57 19.15 -48.97
CA ASN A 560 20.96 17.99 -49.80
C ASN A 560 22.43 17.57 -49.61
N GLY A 561 23.14 18.09 -48.60
CA GLY A 561 24.54 17.81 -48.30
C GLY A 561 25.57 18.48 -49.23
N SER A 562 25.14 19.33 -50.16
CA SER A 562 26.07 20.05 -51.05
C SER A 562 26.67 21.27 -50.35
N PRO A 563 27.98 21.58 -50.51
CA PRO A 563 28.57 22.76 -49.90
C PRO A 563 27.94 24.05 -50.44
N VAL A 564 27.68 25.02 -49.58
CA VAL A 564 27.17 26.35 -49.97
C VAL A 564 28.29 27.13 -50.67
N VAL A 565 28.18 27.31 -51.98
CA VAL A 565 29.14 28.09 -52.78
C VAL A 565 28.71 29.56 -52.83
N GLU A 566 29.38 30.45 -52.09
CA GLU A 566 29.21 31.89 -52.26
C GLU A 566 29.69 32.35 -53.66
N GLY A 567 28.76 32.79 -54.50
CA GLY A 567 29.04 33.24 -55.86
C GLY A 567 29.81 34.57 -55.94
N TYR A 568 30.98 34.57 -56.57
CA TYR A 568 31.54 35.74 -57.25
C TYR A 568 30.97 35.81 -58.69
N GLY A 569 30.32 36.92 -59.02
CA GLY A 569 29.35 37.03 -60.12
C GLY A 569 29.86 37.18 -61.56
N GLY A 570 28.88 37.31 -62.47
CA GLY A 570 29.07 37.71 -63.87
C GLY A 570 28.01 37.18 -64.85
N ASP A 571 26.94 37.96 -65.06
CA ASP A 571 26.06 38.02 -66.26
C ASP A 571 26.87 38.53 -67.49
N PRO A 572 26.44 38.56 -68.80
CA PRO A 572 25.21 38.07 -69.47
C PRO A 572 25.37 37.36 -70.84
N GLY A 573 24.28 36.70 -71.29
CA GLY A 573 23.72 36.92 -72.63
C GLY A 573 23.60 35.74 -73.60
N GLY A 574 22.40 35.53 -74.16
CA GLY A 574 22.27 34.93 -75.51
C GLY A 574 21.01 34.13 -75.85
N ASP A 575 19.95 34.84 -76.22
CA ASP A 575 18.98 34.56 -77.31
C ASP A 575 17.69 33.75 -77.06
N ASP A 576 16.61 34.38 -77.53
CA ASP A 576 15.18 34.05 -77.45
C ASP A 576 14.73 33.04 -78.53
N GLY A 577 13.65 32.28 -78.24
CA GLY A 577 12.59 32.08 -79.25
C GLY A 577 11.87 30.72 -79.32
N GLY A 578 10.66 30.66 -78.71
CA GLY A 578 9.55 29.71 -79.00
C GLY A 578 9.25 28.76 -77.82
N ASN A 579 8.24 28.94 -76.96
CA ASN A 579 6.78 29.10 -77.18
C ASN A 579 6.23 28.02 -78.15
N SER A 580 5.33 27.09 -77.79
CA SER A 580 4.58 26.84 -76.56
C SER A 580 3.75 25.55 -76.71
N ASP A 581 3.18 25.11 -75.58
CA ASP A 581 1.88 24.43 -75.43
C ASP A 581 1.85 22.90 -75.27
N GLU A 582 1.74 22.53 -73.99
CA GLU A 582 0.59 21.80 -73.41
C GLU A 582 0.09 20.53 -74.10
N TYR A 583 0.26 19.40 -73.42
CA TYR A 583 -0.86 18.48 -73.17
C TYR A 583 -0.78 17.92 -71.73
N SER A 584 -1.79 18.31 -70.94
CA SER A 584 -2.45 17.59 -69.83
C SER A 584 -1.61 16.97 -68.70
N ASP A 585 -1.54 17.69 -67.57
CA ASP A 585 -2.33 17.46 -66.34
C ASP A 585 -2.86 16.02 -66.06
N GLU A 586 -2.03 15.00 -66.25
CA GLU A 586 -2.30 13.65 -65.77
C GLU A 586 -1.07 13.13 -65.03
N ASP A 587 -1.23 12.88 -63.73
CA ASP A 587 -0.20 12.37 -62.82
C ASP A 587 0.11 10.92 -63.23
N MET A 588 1.10 10.75 -64.10
CA MET A 588 1.62 9.47 -64.57
C MET A 588 2.82 9.10 -63.70
N GLY A 589 2.65 8.16 -62.77
CA GLY A 589 3.70 7.64 -61.89
C GLY A 589 4.24 6.30 -62.41
N ALA A 590 5.53 6.04 -62.15
CA ALA A 590 6.12 4.71 -62.31
C ALA A 590 6.34 4.12 -60.90
N ASP A 591 5.88 2.88 -60.69
CA ASP A 591 5.87 2.18 -59.41
C ASP A 591 6.72 0.90 -59.51
N ASP A 592 7.99 1.07 -59.89
CA ASP A 592 8.93 -0.03 -60.07
C ASP A 592 9.54 -0.50 -58.74
N GLY A 593 9.98 -1.77 -58.66
CA GLY A 593 10.60 -2.37 -57.46
C GLY A 593 11.64 -3.43 -57.79
N ASP A 594 12.69 -3.54 -56.95
CA ASP A 594 13.85 -4.43 -57.14
C ASP A 594 14.01 -5.42 -55.96
N GLY A 595 14.02 -6.73 -56.23
CA GLY A 595 14.39 -7.74 -55.25
C GLY A 595 15.87 -8.14 -55.33
N PHE A 596 16.61 -8.04 -54.21
CA PHE A 596 18.04 -8.40 -54.16
C PHE A 596 18.31 -9.75 -53.47
N ALA A 597 19.20 -10.58 -54.03
CA ALA A 597 19.68 -11.81 -53.42
C ALA A 597 21.14 -12.12 -53.78
N GLY A 598 21.87 -12.74 -52.84
CA GLY A 598 23.27 -13.13 -53.04
C GLY A 598 24.15 -12.78 -51.85
N SER A 599 25.45 -12.57 -52.08
CA SER A 599 26.35 -12.18 -51.01
C SER A 599 26.13 -10.72 -50.59
N GLN A 600 26.25 -10.43 -49.30
CA GLN A 600 26.20 -9.06 -48.76
C GLN A 600 27.14 -8.09 -49.50
N SER A 601 28.32 -8.55 -49.93
CA SER A 601 29.23 -7.74 -50.74
C SER A 601 28.71 -7.43 -52.15
N THR A 602 27.95 -8.34 -52.76
CA THR A 602 27.33 -8.13 -54.07
C THR A 602 26.18 -7.14 -53.95
N ILE A 603 25.34 -7.30 -52.93
CA ILE A 603 24.16 -6.46 -52.70
C ILE A 603 24.58 -5.04 -52.29
N ALA A 604 25.53 -4.90 -51.36
CA ALA A 604 26.08 -3.58 -51.01
C ALA A 604 26.74 -2.87 -52.20
N ALA A 605 27.37 -3.62 -53.12
CA ALA A 605 27.92 -3.06 -54.35
C ALA A 605 26.83 -2.64 -55.35
N ALA A 606 25.71 -3.37 -55.41
CA ALA A 606 24.55 -3.02 -56.23
C ALA A 606 23.90 -1.72 -55.75
N LEU A 607 23.65 -1.60 -54.43
CA LEU A 607 23.02 -0.42 -53.81
C LEU A 607 23.93 0.83 -53.82
N ALA A 608 25.25 0.66 -53.83
CA ALA A 608 26.22 1.75 -53.88
C ALA A 608 26.66 2.13 -55.32
N GLY A 609 26.17 1.41 -56.34
CA GLY A 609 26.47 1.66 -57.74
C GLY A 609 25.82 2.96 -58.25
N GLY A 610 26.44 3.62 -59.23
CA GLY A 610 25.94 4.91 -59.74
C GLY A 610 24.73 4.84 -60.68
N VAL A 611 24.48 3.68 -61.31
CA VAL A 611 23.27 3.38 -62.11
C VAL A 611 22.97 1.90 -61.92
N GLY A 612 21.73 1.52 -61.58
CA GLY A 612 21.30 0.13 -61.38
C GLY A 612 21.46 -0.78 -62.60
N TYR A 613 21.49 -2.10 -62.41
CA TYR A 613 21.67 -3.06 -63.51
C TYR A 613 20.54 -2.98 -64.55
N VAL A 614 19.28 -2.92 -64.08
CA VAL A 614 18.09 -2.76 -64.93
C VAL A 614 18.12 -1.40 -65.64
N ALA A 615 18.37 -0.31 -64.91
CA ALA A 615 18.51 1.02 -65.49
C ALA A 615 19.64 1.13 -66.54
N GLN A 616 20.76 0.43 -66.35
CA GLN A 616 21.83 0.36 -67.35
C GLN A 616 21.40 -0.36 -68.63
N TYR A 617 20.58 -1.42 -68.51
CA TYR A 617 20.01 -2.11 -69.66
C TYR A 617 19.09 -1.17 -70.45
N ASP A 618 18.17 -0.48 -69.79
CA ASP A 618 17.20 0.40 -70.45
C ASP A 618 17.86 1.62 -71.12
N LEU A 619 18.86 2.23 -70.46
CA LEU A 619 19.69 3.27 -71.07
C LEU A 619 20.42 2.77 -72.32
N SER A 620 20.84 1.49 -72.34
CA SER A 620 21.53 0.90 -73.49
C SER A 620 20.58 0.68 -74.69
N GLN A 621 19.28 0.55 -74.43
CA GLN A 621 18.24 0.44 -75.46
C GLN A 621 17.64 1.80 -75.85
N GLY A 622 18.02 2.86 -75.14
CA GLY A 622 17.54 4.23 -75.37
C GLY A 622 16.22 4.55 -74.67
N ASP A 623 15.77 3.70 -73.74
CA ASP A 623 14.57 3.91 -72.95
C ASP A 623 14.89 4.69 -71.66
N VAL A 624 14.87 6.01 -71.78
CA VAL A 624 15.26 6.92 -70.69
C VAL A 624 14.21 7.04 -69.60
N VAL A 625 12.96 6.65 -69.87
CA VAL A 625 11.86 6.74 -68.91
C VAL A 625 11.90 5.53 -67.98
N ASP A 626 11.98 4.33 -68.55
CA ASP A 626 12.08 3.08 -67.77
C ASP A 626 13.41 3.03 -66.99
N ALA A 627 14.50 3.53 -67.59
CA ALA A 627 15.77 3.68 -66.87
C ALA A 627 15.70 4.61 -65.65
N ALA A 628 14.89 5.67 -65.72
CA ALA A 628 14.74 6.60 -64.60
C ALA A 628 13.87 6.02 -63.49
N ALA A 629 12.88 5.18 -63.85
CA ALA A 629 12.02 4.47 -62.91
C ALA A 629 12.78 3.34 -62.19
N ALA A 630 13.56 2.53 -62.92
CA ALA A 630 14.43 1.52 -62.33
C ALA A 630 15.51 2.12 -61.40
N GLU A 631 16.03 3.32 -61.71
CA GLU A 631 16.97 4.02 -60.82
C GLU A 631 16.27 4.61 -59.57
N ALA A 632 14.96 4.89 -59.63
CA ALA A 632 14.18 5.29 -58.46
C ALA A 632 13.92 4.10 -57.53
N ALA A 633 13.61 2.91 -58.09
CA ALA A 633 13.47 1.66 -57.35
C ALA A 633 14.77 1.30 -56.60
N LEU A 634 15.93 1.37 -57.26
CA LEU A 634 17.22 1.14 -56.61
C LEU A 634 17.48 2.08 -55.42
N ARG A 635 17.10 3.36 -55.55
CA ARG A 635 17.27 4.34 -54.46
C ARG A 635 16.33 4.08 -53.30
N GLN A 636 15.13 3.57 -53.59
CA GLN A 636 14.18 3.14 -52.57
C GLN A 636 14.70 1.93 -51.80
N ALA A 637 15.24 0.92 -52.48
CA ALA A 637 15.94 -0.21 -51.86
C ALA A 637 17.15 0.25 -51.03
N ALA A 638 17.95 1.20 -51.54
CA ALA A 638 19.09 1.75 -50.80
C ALA A 638 18.66 2.53 -49.55
N ALA A 639 17.53 3.25 -49.61
CA ALA A 639 16.96 3.94 -48.46
C ALA A 639 16.44 2.93 -47.40
N ALA A 640 15.78 1.85 -47.83
CA ALA A 640 15.37 0.77 -46.96
C ALA A 640 16.56 0.07 -46.28
N ALA A 641 17.65 -0.15 -47.03
CA ALA A 641 18.90 -0.70 -46.49
C ALA A 641 19.56 0.20 -45.43
N GLY A 642 19.44 1.53 -45.58
CA GLY A 642 19.97 2.51 -44.62
C GLY A 642 19.12 2.70 -43.36
N ALA A 643 17.82 2.42 -43.41
CA ALA A 643 16.85 2.78 -42.39
C ALA A 643 16.63 1.72 -41.28
N SER A 644 17.69 0.98 -40.88
CA SER A 644 17.61 -0.26 -40.09
C SER A 644 16.53 -0.30 -38.99
N THR A 645 15.55 -1.20 -39.15
CA THR A 645 14.51 -1.48 -38.13
C THR A 645 14.71 -2.86 -37.50
N ALA A 646 14.24 -3.04 -36.26
CA ALA A 646 14.29 -4.33 -35.57
C ALA A 646 13.33 -5.32 -36.23
N ALA A 647 13.75 -6.58 -36.36
CA ALA A 647 12.97 -7.63 -37.01
C ALA A 647 11.56 -7.76 -36.40
N GLY A 648 10.53 -7.63 -37.24
CA GLY A 648 9.11 -7.73 -36.90
C GLY A 648 8.52 -6.48 -36.26
N GLY A 649 9.24 -5.36 -36.30
CA GLY A 649 8.83 -4.08 -35.73
C GLY A 649 8.51 -2.99 -36.76
N GLY A 650 8.56 -3.30 -38.05
CA GLY A 650 8.34 -2.34 -39.13
C GLY A 650 6.87 -1.96 -39.34
N THR A 651 6.64 -0.87 -40.08
CA THR A 651 5.35 -0.54 -40.70
C THR A 651 5.47 -0.72 -42.20
N ALA A 652 4.43 -1.23 -42.86
CA ALA A 652 4.45 -1.40 -44.31
C ALA A 652 4.74 -0.08 -45.03
N VAL A 653 5.67 -0.11 -45.98
CA VAL A 653 5.99 1.03 -46.85
C VAL A 653 5.18 0.86 -48.13
N LEU A 654 4.45 1.90 -48.55
CA LEU A 654 3.56 1.86 -49.71
C LEU A 654 4.05 2.82 -50.79
N ALA A 655 4.06 2.37 -52.04
CA ALA A 655 4.48 3.16 -53.21
C ALA A 655 3.43 4.22 -53.60
N GLY A 656 2.17 4.04 -53.19
CA GLY A 656 1.11 5.05 -53.27
C GLY A 656 0.06 4.81 -54.36
N ALA A 657 0.29 3.88 -55.29
CA ALA A 657 -0.70 3.41 -56.27
C ALA A 657 -1.33 2.06 -55.87
N LYS A 658 -2.57 1.81 -56.30
CA LYS A 658 -3.25 0.51 -56.09
C LYS A 658 -4.15 0.10 -57.26
N TRP A 659 -4.50 -1.17 -57.36
CA TRP A 659 -5.55 -1.60 -58.30
C TRP A 659 -6.93 -1.07 -57.85
N GLY A 660 -7.71 -0.57 -58.80
CA GLY A 660 -9.03 0.02 -58.51
C GLY A 660 -10.20 -0.96 -58.54
N GLY A 661 -9.96 -2.24 -58.84
CA GLY A 661 -10.98 -3.31 -58.83
C GLY A 661 -10.57 -4.48 -57.93
N ASP A 662 -11.56 -5.27 -57.51
CA ASP A 662 -11.36 -6.41 -56.59
C ASP A 662 -10.82 -7.67 -57.29
N VAL A 663 -10.71 -7.65 -58.63
CA VAL A 663 -10.15 -8.72 -59.45
C VAL A 663 -9.00 -8.15 -60.27
N VAL A 664 -7.81 -8.74 -60.11
CA VAL A 664 -6.60 -8.44 -60.88
C VAL A 664 -6.30 -9.64 -61.77
N THR A 665 -6.23 -9.43 -63.08
CA THR A 665 -5.96 -10.51 -64.04
C THR A 665 -4.47 -10.73 -64.23
N TRP A 666 -4.03 -11.98 -64.32
CA TRP A 666 -2.61 -12.29 -64.54
C TRP A 666 -2.40 -13.35 -65.63
N SER A 667 -1.24 -13.33 -66.26
CA SER A 667 -0.84 -14.33 -67.27
C SER A 667 0.65 -14.66 -67.19
N LEU A 668 1.00 -15.92 -67.45
CA LEU A 668 2.37 -16.26 -67.85
C LEU A 668 2.59 -15.73 -69.27
N ALA A 669 3.63 -14.92 -69.47
CA ALA A 669 3.88 -14.28 -70.75
C ALA A 669 4.18 -15.33 -71.84
N ASP A 670 3.57 -15.17 -73.01
CA ASP A 670 3.88 -15.93 -74.24
C ASP A 670 4.26 -15.02 -75.41
N SER A 671 4.29 -13.71 -75.15
CA SER A 671 4.63 -12.64 -76.09
C SER A 671 5.51 -11.59 -75.42
N VAL A 672 6.22 -10.79 -76.21
CA VAL A 672 7.10 -9.74 -75.69
C VAL A 672 6.33 -8.70 -74.85
N ALA A 673 6.94 -8.24 -73.76
CA ALA A 673 6.49 -7.06 -73.02
C ALA A 673 6.64 -5.79 -73.87
N ALA A 674 5.88 -4.75 -73.56
CA ALA A 674 5.97 -3.45 -74.22
C ALA A 674 6.63 -2.45 -73.25
N GLY A 675 7.83 -1.95 -73.57
CA GLY A 675 8.65 -1.14 -72.66
C GLY A 675 9.51 -2.01 -71.74
N GLY A 676 10.63 -1.46 -71.24
CA GLY A 676 11.53 -2.10 -70.27
C GLY A 676 12.35 -3.30 -70.75
N MET A 677 12.99 -3.99 -69.79
CA MET A 677 13.74 -5.22 -70.00
C MET A 677 12.81 -6.33 -70.56
N PRO A 678 13.11 -6.94 -71.71
CA PRO A 678 12.25 -7.98 -72.26
C PRO A 678 12.44 -9.30 -71.50
N PHE A 679 11.38 -10.10 -71.41
CA PHE A 679 11.47 -11.48 -70.95
C PHE A 679 12.55 -12.25 -71.75
N SER A 680 13.60 -12.72 -71.06
CA SER A 680 14.69 -13.54 -71.63
C SER A 680 14.18 -14.92 -72.07
N SER A 681 13.20 -15.45 -71.34
CA SER A 681 12.42 -16.63 -71.72
C SER A 681 11.03 -16.63 -71.07
N TYR A 682 10.12 -17.46 -71.60
CA TYR A 682 8.74 -17.55 -71.11
C TYR A 682 8.61 -18.65 -70.05
N MET A 683 7.87 -18.36 -68.98
CA MET A 683 7.66 -19.30 -67.88
C MET A 683 6.80 -20.49 -68.34
N SER A 684 7.29 -21.70 -68.08
CA SER A 684 6.59 -22.94 -68.44
C SER A 684 5.53 -23.28 -67.39
N GLY A 685 4.47 -24.00 -67.76
CA GLY A 685 3.39 -24.39 -66.85
C GLY A 685 3.81 -25.22 -65.63
N GLU A 686 5.07 -25.66 -65.55
CA GLU A 686 5.60 -26.32 -64.35
C GLU A 686 5.73 -25.38 -63.14
N TYR A 687 5.83 -24.06 -63.39
CA TYR A 687 5.95 -23.02 -62.35
C TYR A 687 4.62 -22.32 -62.06
N GLU A 688 3.58 -22.57 -62.86
CA GLU A 688 2.24 -21.96 -62.73
C GLU A 688 1.65 -22.17 -61.33
N ALA A 689 1.85 -23.35 -60.74
CA ALA A 689 1.39 -23.65 -59.39
C ALA A 689 2.05 -22.77 -58.31
N ALA A 690 3.33 -22.40 -58.49
CA ALA A 690 4.04 -21.51 -57.56
C ALA A 690 3.51 -20.07 -57.69
N VAL A 691 3.21 -19.61 -58.91
CA VAL A 691 2.59 -18.31 -59.16
C VAL A 691 1.20 -18.25 -58.54
N GLN A 692 0.35 -19.25 -58.78
CA GLN A 692 -0.98 -19.37 -58.16
C GLN A 692 -0.92 -19.38 -56.63
N GLN A 693 0.09 -20.04 -56.04
CA GLN A 693 0.30 -20.07 -54.60
C GLN A 693 0.70 -18.70 -54.03
N ALA A 694 1.62 -17.99 -54.68
CA ALA A 694 2.03 -16.65 -54.25
C ALA A 694 0.89 -15.62 -54.37
N MET A 695 0.17 -15.63 -55.50
CA MET A 695 -1.04 -14.81 -55.72
C MET A 695 -2.13 -15.14 -54.68
N GLY A 696 -2.35 -16.42 -54.40
CA GLY A 696 -3.30 -16.87 -53.36
C GLY A 696 -2.92 -16.41 -51.95
N THR A 697 -1.63 -16.35 -51.65
CA THR A 697 -1.11 -15.87 -50.36
C THR A 697 -1.42 -14.38 -50.18
N TRP A 698 -1.17 -13.54 -51.19
CA TRP A 698 -1.55 -12.12 -51.15
C TRP A 698 -3.07 -11.92 -51.13
N SER A 699 -3.83 -12.70 -51.90
CA SER A 699 -5.30 -12.66 -51.89
C SER A 699 -5.87 -12.89 -50.48
N SER A 700 -5.25 -13.77 -49.69
CA SER A 700 -5.70 -14.09 -48.33
C SER A 700 -5.61 -12.93 -47.33
N VAL A 701 -4.74 -11.93 -47.58
CA VAL A 701 -4.53 -10.78 -46.70
C VAL A 701 -5.03 -9.44 -47.27
N ALA A 702 -5.03 -9.29 -48.61
CA ALA A 702 -5.43 -8.06 -49.29
C ALA A 702 -6.93 -8.02 -49.62
N GLY A 703 -7.61 -9.17 -49.72
CA GLY A 703 -9.04 -9.21 -50.06
C GLY A 703 -9.37 -8.98 -51.54
N ILE A 704 -8.36 -8.93 -52.40
CA ILE A 704 -8.49 -8.95 -53.87
C ILE A 704 -8.35 -10.38 -54.40
N THR A 705 -8.87 -10.64 -55.60
CA THR A 705 -8.79 -11.95 -56.28
C THR A 705 -7.85 -11.85 -57.48
N PHE A 706 -7.04 -12.88 -57.70
CA PHE A 706 -6.18 -12.99 -58.88
C PHE A 706 -6.73 -14.04 -59.84
N ASP A 707 -7.14 -13.60 -61.04
CA ASP A 707 -7.72 -14.48 -62.06
C ASP A 707 -6.73 -14.69 -63.21
N GLU A 708 -6.36 -15.96 -63.45
CA GLU A 708 -5.49 -16.31 -64.57
C GLU A 708 -6.24 -16.17 -65.90
N VAL A 709 -5.63 -15.46 -66.85
CA VAL A 709 -6.15 -15.23 -68.20
C VAL A 709 -5.12 -15.60 -69.26
N SER A 710 -5.56 -15.72 -70.51
CA SER A 710 -4.62 -15.87 -71.63
C SER A 710 -3.79 -14.58 -71.81
N ASP A 711 -2.49 -14.74 -72.09
CA ASP A 711 -1.57 -13.61 -72.19
C ASP A 711 -1.99 -12.59 -73.25
N SER A 712 -1.98 -11.31 -72.85
CA SER A 712 -2.23 -10.17 -73.72
C SER A 712 -1.71 -8.89 -73.08
N SER A 713 -1.59 -7.82 -73.88
CA SER A 713 -1.29 -6.48 -73.37
C SER A 713 -2.43 -5.86 -72.53
N GLN A 714 -3.46 -6.63 -72.20
CA GLN A 714 -4.59 -6.22 -71.35
C GLN A 714 -4.67 -7.05 -70.06
N SER A 715 -3.80 -8.05 -69.89
CA SER A 715 -3.61 -8.68 -68.58
C SER A 715 -3.08 -7.62 -67.62
N ASP A 716 -3.60 -7.56 -66.40
CA ASP A 716 -3.15 -6.56 -65.42
C ASP A 716 -1.68 -6.79 -65.04
N ILE A 717 -1.31 -8.06 -64.78
CA ILE A 717 0.06 -8.49 -64.46
C ILE A 717 0.53 -9.58 -65.44
N ARG A 718 1.76 -9.47 -65.95
CA ARG A 718 2.38 -10.45 -66.85
C ARG A 718 3.69 -10.96 -66.24
N LEU A 719 3.85 -12.28 -66.12
CA LEU A 719 5.03 -12.88 -65.49
C LEU A 719 5.91 -13.62 -66.49
N GLY A 720 7.23 -13.47 -66.36
CA GLY A 720 8.20 -14.20 -67.17
C GLY A 720 9.60 -14.21 -66.56
N TRP A 721 10.56 -14.77 -67.29
CA TRP A 721 11.96 -14.81 -66.86
C TRP A 721 12.76 -13.67 -67.47
N ALA A 722 13.76 -13.16 -66.76
CA ALA A 722 14.75 -12.20 -67.22
C ALA A 722 16.18 -12.68 -66.88
N ASP A 723 17.17 -12.22 -67.63
CA ASP A 723 18.59 -12.49 -67.34
C ASP A 723 19.16 -11.29 -66.55
N PHE A 724 19.08 -11.35 -65.23
CA PHE A 724 19.62 -10.33 -64.34
C PHE A 724 21.09 -10.57 -64.01
N ASN A 725 21.63 -11.76 -64.31
CA ASN A 725 22.98 -12.15 -63.94
C ASN A 725 23.21 -12.00 -62.42
N THR A 726 22.28 -12.54 -61.63
CA THR A 726 22.11 -12.32 -60.17
C THR A 726 23.41 -12.49 -59.38
N ALA A 727 24.26 -13.45 -59.77
CA ALA A 727 25.54 -13.69 -59.09
C ALA A 727 26.48 -12.47 -59.09
N SER A 728 26.30 -11.55 -60.05
CA SER A 728 27.11 -10.34 -60.20
C SER A 728 26.33 -9.04 -60.00
N SER A 729 25.05 -9.00 -60.35
CA SER A 729 24.19 -7.81 -60.18
C SER A 729 23.55 -7.73 -58.81
N GLY A 730 23.35 -8.88 -58.14
CA GLY A 730 22.56 -8.99 -56.93
C GLY A 730 21.04 -8.94 -57.15
N VAL A 731 20.55 -8.61 -58.34
CA VAL A 731 19.11 -8.53 -58.66
C VAL A 731 18.60 -9.94 -58.98
N VAL A 732 17.49 -10.36 -58.37
CA VAL A 732 16.86 -11.68 -58.60
C VAL A 732 15.40 -11.58 -59.08
N GLY A 733 14.78 -10.42 -58.89
CA GLY A 733 13.46 -10.08 -59.40
C GLY A 733 13.35 -8.58 -59.66
N PHE A 734 12.49 -8.23 -60.60
CA PHE A 734 12.14 -6.84 -60.90
C PHE A 734 10.67 -6.75 -61.27
N THR A 735 10.01 -5.71 -60.78
CA THR A 735 8.63 -5.39 -61.14
C THR A 735 8.59 -4.02 -61.79
N SER A 736 7.97 -3.95 -62.97
CA SER A 736 7.65 -2.66 -63.59
C SER A 736 6.15 -2.45 -63.63
N ALA A 737 5.72 -1.29 -63.12
CA ALA A 737 4.32 -0.92 -63.07
C ALA A 737 4.12 0.57 -63.37
N GLN A 738 3.03 0.87 -64.08
CA GLN A 738 2.65 2.25 -64.39
C GLN A 738 1.34 2.59 -63.69
N SER A 739 1.28 3.74 -63.04
CA SER A 739 0.07 4.25 -62.42
C SER A 739 -0.36 5.59 -62.98
N ARG A 740 -1.65 5.84 -62.86
CA ARG A 740 -2.29 7.09 -63.29
C ARG A 740 -3.24 7.54 -62.20
N ASN A 741 -3.00 8.73 -61.64
CA ASN A 741 -3.78 9.30 -60.54
C ASN A 741 -3.90 8.33 -59.32
N GLY A 742 -2.81 7.66 -58.95
CA GLY A 742 -2.77 6.71 -57.81
C GLY A 742 -3.44 5.36 -58.08
N GLN A 743 -3.76 5.03 -59.34
CA GLN A 743 -4.33 3.75 -59.73
C GLN A 743 -3.41 3.01 -60.70
N MET A 744 -3.14 1.72 -60.45
CA MET A 744 -2.34 0.85 -61.31
C MET A 744 -3.00 0.65 -62.69
N SER A 745 -2.19 0.66 -63.75
CA SER A 745 -2.60 0.42 -65.14
C SER A 745 -2.29 -1.01 -65.57
N ALA A 746 -3.13 -1.60 -66.42
CA ALA A 746 -2.89 -2.94 -66.94
C ALA A 746 -1.59 -3.03 -67.75
N GLY A 747 -0.89 -4.16 -67.63
CA GLY A 747 0.37 -4.42 -68.33
C GLY A 747 1.61 -4.33 -67.45
N ALA A 748 1.47 -4.37 -66.12
CA ALA A 748 2.61 -4.50 -65.22
C ALA A 748 3.38 -5.80 -65.52
N THR A 749 4.71 -5.74 -65.49
CA THR A 749 5.57 -6.92 -65.70
C THR A 749 6.24 -7.31 -64.40
N ILE A 750 6.25 -8.62 -64.14
CA ILE A 750 7.05 -9.23 -63.08
C ILE A 750 8.06 -10.16 -63.75
N GLU A 751 9.32 -9.87 -63.53
CA GLU A 751 10.46 -10.52 -64.15
C GLU A 751 11.30 -11.19 -63.05
N LEU A 752 11.54 -12.49 -63.18
CA LEU A 752 12.35 -13.26 -62.24
C LEU A 752 13.61 -13.79 -62.93
N GLU A 753 14.68 -14.03 -62.18
CA GLU A 753 15.92 -14.59 -62.73
C GLU A 753 15.68 -15.92 -63.46
N ASP A 754 16.15 -16.01 -64.70
CA ASP A 754 15.97 -17.19 -65.56
C ASP A 754 16.68 -18.42 -64.97
N PRO A 755 15.97 -19.54 -64.70
CA PRO A 755 16.57 -20.77 -64.18
C PRO A 755 17.65 -21.39 -65.08
N SER A 756 17.73 -21.00 -66.34
CA SER A 756 18.81 -21.38 -67.26
C SER A 756 20.11 -20.61 -67.00
N GLN A 757 20.05 -19.41 -66.41
CA GLN A 757 21.19 -18.61 -65.99
C GLN A 757 21.57 -18.92 -64.55
N ASN A 758 20.58 -18.93 -63.64
CA ASN A 758 20.79 -19.30 -62.25
C ASN A 758 19.85 -20.44 -61.83
N ALA A 759 20.39 -21.67 -61.76
CA ALA A 759 19.58 -22.87 -61.60
C ALA A 759 18.75 -22.90 -60.30
N LEU A 760 17.46 -23.22 -60.43
CA LEU A 760 16.60 -23.56 -59.31
C LEU A 760 16.89 -24.98 -58.81
N VAL A 761 17.24 -25.10 -57.53
CA VAL A 761 17.57 -26.37 -56.87
C VAL A 761 16.61 -26.61 -55.73
N GLN A 762 16.05 -27.83 -55.65
CA GLN A 762 15.15 -28.20 -54.58
C GLN A 762 15.90 -28.32 -53.24
N GLY A 763 15.51 -27.50 -52.26
CA GLY A 763 16.02 -27.50 -50.89
C GLY A 763 15.49 -28.64 -50.03
N ALA A 764 16.03 -28.78 -48.82
CA ALA A 764 15.62 -29.81 -47.85
C ALA A 764 14.20 -29.61 -47.30
N ASP A 765 13.67 -28.39 -47.41
CA ASP A 765 12.32 -27.94 -47.10
C ASP A 765 11.33 -28.17 -48.26
N GLY A 766 11.80 -28.67 -49.40
CA GLY A 766 11.00 -28.93 -50.60
C GLY A 766 10.81 -27.72 -51.51
N GLN A 767 11.27 -26.53 -51.09
CA GLN A 767 11.21 -25.28 -51.84
C GLN A 767 12.28 -25.21 -52.94
N LEU A 768 11.99 -24.52 -54.04
CA LEU A 768 12.96 -24.29 -55.12
C LEU A 768 13.78 -23.03 -54.80
N GLY A 769 15.07 -23.20 -54.50
CA GLY A 769 16.01 -22.10 -54.22
C GLY A 769 16.90 -21.77 -55.40
N TYR A 770 17.22 -20.49 -55.61
CA TYR A 770 18.21 -20.07 -56.60
C TYR A 770 19.61 -20.47 -56.16
N SER A 771 20.34 -21.21 -57.01
CA SER A 771 21.67 -21.70 -56.67
C SER A 771 22.62 -20.55 -56.31
N GLY A 772 23.26 -20.63 -55.14
CA GLY A 772 24.22 -19.63 -54.68
C GLY A 772 23.61 -18.42 -53.96
N THR A 773 22.30 -18.42 -53.72
CA THR A 773 21.61 -17.40 -52.89
C THR A 773 20.73 -18.10 -51.83
N ASP A 774 20.19 -17.33 -50.88
CA ASP A 774 19.21 -17.82 -49.90
C ASP A 774 17.75 -17.70 -50.39
N ALA A 775 17.55 -17.05 -51.54
CA ALA A 775 16.24 -16.72 -52.10
C ALA A 775 15.56 -17.94 -52.74
N THR A 776 14.27 -18.11 -52.46
CA THR A 776 13.43 -19.16 -53.05
C THR A 776 12.51 -18.59 -54.12
N LEU A 777 12.10 -19.41 -55.09
CA LEU A 777 11.18 -19.00 -56.15
C LEU A 777 9.88 -18.44 -55.58
N GLU A 778 9.30 -19.10 -54.58
CA GLU A 778 8.06 -18.65 -53.93
C GLU A 778 8.25 -17.29 -53.23
N GLN A 779 9.40 -17.09 -52.57
CA GLN A 779 9.73 -15.83 -51.91
C GLN A 779 9.92 -14.67 -52.90
N VAL A 780 10.66 -14.89 -54.01
CA VAL A 780 10.83 -13.86 -55.05
C VAL A 780 9.47 -13.51 -55.65
N LEU A 781 8.65 -14.51 -55.96
CA LEU A 781 7.28 -14.26 -56.43
C LEU A 781 6.46 -13.44 -55.44
N LEU A 782 6.49 -13.76 -54.15
CA LEU A 782 5.76 -13.00 -53.13
C LEU A 782 6.25 -11.54 -53.04
N HIS A 783 7.56 -11.31 -53.09
CA HIS A 783 8.15 -9.97 -53.04
C HIS A 783 7.73 -9.13 -54.27
N GLU A 784 7.92 -9.66 -55.48
CA GLU A 784 7.58 -8.94 -56.72
C GLU A 784 6.08 -8.70 -56.88
N ILE A 785 5.24 -9.66 -56.48
CA ILE A 785 3.79 -9.44 -56.45
C ILE A 785 3.44 -8.32 -55.47
N GLY A 786 4.17 -8.16 -54.36
CA GLY A 786 4.00 -7.05 -53.44
C GLY A 786 4.22 -5.70 -54.12
N HIS A 787 5.28 -5.53 -54.91
CA HIS A 787 5.51 -4.33 -55.71
C HIS A 787 4.38 -4.10 -56.72
N ALA A 788 3.94 -5.14 -57.44
CA ALA A 788 2.81 -5.06 -58.38
C ALA A 788 1.48 -4.71 -57.69
N LEU A 789 1.40 -4.86 -56.36
CA LEU A 789 0.27 -4.45 -55.53
C LEU A 789 0.43 -3.05 -54.92
N GLY A 790 1.55 -2.37 -55.13
CA GLY A 790 1.79 -1.01 -54.62
C GLY A 790 2.56 -0.96 -53.29
N PHE A 791 3.27 -2.03 -52.93
CA PHE A 791 4.22 -1.99 -51.82
C PHE A 791 5.59 -1.46 -52.29
N ALA A 792 6.26 -0.79 -51.37
CA ALA A 792 7.62 -0.32 -51.48
C ALA A 792 8.55 -1.20 -50.64
N ASP A 793 9.87 -1.09 -50.87
CA ASP A 793 10.87 -1.74 -50.04
C ASP A 793 10.76 -1.37 -48.57
N SER A 794 10.84 -2.38 -47.72
CA SER A 794 10.82 -2.29 -46.27
C SER A 794 12.22 -2.35 -45.70
N SER A 795 12.46 -1.64 -44.58
CA SER A 795 13.69 -1.79 -43.79
C SER A 795 13.61 -2.90 -42.74
N ASP A 796 12.45 -3.57 -42.61
CA ASP A 796 12.19 -4.64 -41.63
C ASP A 796 12.71 -5.99 -42.15
N PRO A 797 13.75 -6.59 -41.53
CA PRO A 797 14.35 -7.83 -42.03
C PRO A 797 13.45 -9.08 -41.98
N SER A 798 12.28 -9.04 -41.35
CA SER A 798 11.30 -10.14 -41.37
C SER A 798 10.20 -9.99 -42.43
N SER A 799 9.98 -8.79 -42.95
CA SER A 799 8.95 -8.49 -43.94
C SER A 799 9.33 -9.10 -45.30
N ILE A 800 8.34 -9.65 -46.01
CA ILE A 800 8.54 -10.15 -47.37
C ILE A 800 9.03 -9.04 -48.31
N MET A 801 8.67 -7.79 -48.02
CA MET A 801 9.05 -6.59 -48.78
C MET A 801 10.41 -6.03 -48.36
N TYR A 802 11.17 -6.71 -47.50
CA TYR A 802 12.55 -6.30 -47.22
C TYR A 802 13.38 -6.36 -48.50
N TYR A 803 14.16 -5.31 -48.77
CA TYR A 803 14.92 -5.16 -50.02
C TYR A 803 15.87 -6.35 -50.32
N GLU A 804 16.33 -7.07 -49.29
CA GLU A 804 17.18 -8.26 -49.42
C GLU A 804 16.41 -9.55 -49.11
N LEU A 805 16.35 -10.48 -50.06
CA LEU A 805 15.70 -11.77 -49.90
C LEU A 805 16.63 -12.78 -49.23
N THR A 806 16.39 -13.03 -47.94
CA THR A 806 17.18 -13.91 -47.08
C THR A 806 16.36 -15.11 -46.59
N ALA A 807 16.95 -15.95 -45.75
CA ALA A 807 16.22 -17.02 -45.08
C ALA A 807 15.18 -16.52 -44.05
N ASN A 808 15.23 -15.24 -43.64
CA ASN A 808 14.41 -14.69 -42.54
C ASN A 808 13.05 -14.14 -42.98
N ASN A 809 12.84 -13.91 -44.29
CA ASN A 809 11.67 -13.23 -44.85
C ASN A 809 11.07 -14.00 -46.02
N ARG A 810 10.79 -15.29 -45.83
CA ARG A 810 10.26 -16.18 -46.89
C ARG A 810 8.73 -16.17 -47.02
N THR A 811 8.03 -15.53 -46.08
CA THR A 811 6.57 -15.53 -45.98
C THR A 811 6.08 -14.16 -45.53
N LEU A 812 4.82 -13.83 -45.81
CA LEU A 812 4.18 -12.62 -45.28
C LEU A 812 4.23 -12.61 -43.75
N ASP A 813 4.66 -11.50 -43.17
CA ASP A 813 4.61 -11.27 -41.74
C ASP A 813 3.46 -10.32 -41.33
N GLY A 814 3.45 -9.88 -40.07
CA GLY A 814 2.43 -8.97 -39.56
C GLY A 814 2.46 -7.59 -40.23
N THR A 815 3.64 -7.11 -40.63
CA THR A 815 3.86 -5.84 -41.32
C THR A 815 3.21 -5.90 -42.71
N ASP A 816 3.48 -6.98 -43.45
CA ASP A 816 2.95 -7.18 -44.81
C ASP A 816 1.42 -7.32 -44.82
N ALA A 817 0.88 -8.11 -43.89
CA ALA A 817 -0.56 -8.31 -43.77
C ALA A 817 -1.30 -7.03 -43.37
N ALA A 818 -0.73 -6.22 -42.46
CA ALA A 818 -1.29 -4.94 -42.07
C ALA A 818 -1.26 -3.92 -43.22
N GLY A 819 -0.16 -3.87 -43.98
CA GLY A 819 -0.05 -3.04 -45.18
C GLY A 819 -1.09 -3.41 -46.24
N ALA A 820 -1.31 -4.71 -46.47
CA ALA A 820 -2.27 -5.19 -47.45
C ALA A 820 -3.70 -4.81 -47.06
N GLN A 821 -4.03 -4.95 -45.78
CA GLN A 821 -5.32 -4.53 -45.22
C GLN A 821 -5.50 -3.01 -45.29
N LEU A 822 -4.44 -2.22 -45.11
CA LEU A 822 -4.48 -0.77 -45.24
C LEU A 822 -4.73 -0.32 -46.69
N LEU A 823 -4.11 -0.99 -47.66
CA LEU A 823 -4.17 -0.59 -49.07
C LEU A 823 -5.44 -1.08 -49.78
N TYR A 824 -5.89 -2.30 -49.48
CA TYR A 824 -7.02 -2.96 -50.17
C TYR A 824 -8.22 -3.28 -49.27
N GLY A 825 -8.07 -3.25 -47.95
CA GLY A 825 -9.12 -3.71 -47.04
C GLY A 825 -10.21 -2.68 -46.77
N GLN A 826 -11.31 -2.71 -47.53
CA GLN A 826 -12.70 -2.56 -47.01
C GLN A 826 -13.74 -3.12 -48.02
N ASP A 827 -14.12 -4.40 -47.87
CA ASP A 827 -15.52 -4.85 -47.80
C ASP A 827 -15.61 -6.37 -47.55
N ALA A 828 -15.98 -6.78 -46.34
CA ALA A 828 -16.59 -8.09 -46.09
C ALA A 828 -17.55 -8.03 -44.90
N ALA A 829 -18.67 -7.33 -45.09
CA ALA A 829 -19.87 -7.56 -44.30
C ALA A 829 -20.49 -8.92 -44.69
N ALA A 830 -20.09 -10.01 -44.03
CA ALA A 830 -20.95 -11.17 -43.74
C ALA A 830 -20.20 -12.17 -42.84
N ALA A 831 -20.56 -12.23 -41.56
CA ALA A 831 -20.26 -13.39 -40.74
C ALA A 831 -20.89 -14.65 -41.37
N PRO A 832 -20.18 -15.79 -41.32
CA PRO A 832 -20.79 -16.95 -40.68
C PRO A 832 -19.95 -17.45 -39.52
N THR A 833 -20.67 -17.60 -38.42
CA THR A 833 -20.34 -18.33 -37.19
C THR A 833 -19.57 -19.64 -37.42
N SER A 834 -18.43 -19.82 -36.74
CA SER A 834 -18.06 -21.08 -36.07
C SER A 834 -16.89 -20.84 -35.10
N ALA A 835 -17.21 -20.93 -33.81
CA ALA A 835 -16.31 -20.67 -32.67
C ALA A 835 -15.30 -21.81 -32.38
N ASP A 836 -14.86 -22.56 -33.41
CA ASP A 836 -14.05 -23.78 -33.24
C ASP A 836 -12.63 -23.70 -33.84
N GLN A 837 -12.21 -22.59 -34.47
CA GLN A 837 -10.81 -22.44 -34.93
C GLN A 837 -10.01 -21.32 -34.24
N ILE A 838 -10.67 -20.44 -33.45
CA ILE A 838 -9.99 -19.43 -32.64
C ILE A 838 -9.42 -20.01 -31.32
N ARG A 839 -9.83 -21.22 -30.91
CA ARG A 839 -9.34 -21.85 -29.65
C ARG A 839 -8.11 -22.77 -29.80
N ILE A 840 -7.62 -23.04 -31.00
CA ILE A 840 -6.44 -23.91 -31.19
C ILE A 840 -5.14 -23.09 -31.38
N GLY A 841 -5.18 -21.89 -31.96
CA GLY A 841 -4.00 -21.01 -32.05
C GLY A 841 -3.60 -20.34 -30.73
N GLN A 842 -4.59 -19.96 -29.91
CA GLN A 842 -4.34 -19.33 -28.60
C GLN A 842 -3.94 -20.34 -27.51
N LEU A 843 -4.12 -21.65 -27.72
CA LEU A 843 -3.67 -22.70 -26.80
C LEU A 843 -2.22 -23.14 -27.10
N VAL A 844 -1.69 -22.88 -28.29
CA VAL A 844 -0.30 -23.20 -28.67
C VAL A 844 0.67 -22.07 -28.28
N GLN A 845 0.26 -20.80 -28.35
CA GLN A 845 1.07 -19.68 -27.83
C GLN A 845 1.10 -19.60 -26.29
N ALA A 846 0.08 -20.13 -25.60
CA ALA A 846 0.09 -20.20 -24.13
C ALA A 846 0.93 -21.36 -23.56
N MET A 847 1.36 -22.33 -24.38
CA MET A 847 2.23 -23.45 -23.96
C MET A 847 3.71 -23.27 -24.35
N ALA A 848 4.08 -22.19 -25.05
CA ALA A 848 5.47 -21.89 -25.43
C ALA A 848 6.18 -20.88 -24.51
N ALA A 849 5.50 -20.37 -23.47
CA ALA A 849 6.05 -19.37 -22.53
C ALA A 849 6.08 -19.84 -21.06
N TYR A 850 6.09 -21.16 -20.81
CA TYR A 850 6.19 -21.70 -19.45
C TYR A 850 7.33 -22.73 -19.35
N ASP A 851 8.56 -22.22 -19.20
CA ASP A 851 9.68 -23.03 -18.75
C ASP A 851 9.84 -22.88 -17.23
N VAL A 852 9.66 -23.98 -16.51
CA VAL A 852 9.76 -24.07 -15.05
C VAL A 852 11.18 -24.47 -14.66
N PRO A 853 11.83 -23.79 -13.68
CA PRO A 853 13.06 -24.27 -13.07
C PRO A 853 12.84 -25.60 -12.36
N THR A 854 13.72 -26.55 -12.63
CA THR A 854 13.77 -27.90 -12.02
C THR A 854 13.51 -27.93 -10.51
N ALA A 855 12.59 -28.81 -10.10
CA ALA A 855 12.25 -29.12 -8.72
C ALA A 855 13.37 -29.88 -7.98
N ALA A 856 13.56 -29.55 -6.69
CA ALA A 856 14.02 -30.47 -5.66
C ALA A 856 12.84 -30.79 -4.72
N SER A 857 12.64 -32.10 -4.48
CA SER A 857 11.49 -32.73 -3.82
C SER A 857 11.34 -32.37 -2.33
N SER A 858 10.10 -32.28 -1.82
CA SER A 858 9.46 -33.39 -1.07
C SER A 858 8.15 -33.01 -0.36
N VAL A 859 7.12 -33.80 -0.69
CA VAL A 859 6.06 -34.37 0.17
C VAL A 859 5.22 -33.41 1.03
N LEU A 860 3.92 -33.34 0.73
CA LEU A 860 2.84 -33.55 1.71
C LEU A 860 1.51 -33.85 0.99
N SER A 861 0.90 -34.95 1.40
CA SER A 861 -0.37 -35.50 0.93
C SER A 861 -1.56 -34.64 1.33
N GLN A 862 -2.51 -34.42 0.41
CA GLN A 862 -3.86 -33.97 0.74
C GLN A 862 -4.90 -34.99 0.26
N GLY A 863 -5.89 -35.23 1.10
CA GLY A 863 -7.17 -35.83 0.76
C GLY A 863 -8.07 -35.67 1.99
N GLY A 864 -9.22 -35.00 1.95
CA GLY A 864 -9.88 -34.34 0.84
C GLY A 864 -11.17 -33.66 1.31
N SER A 865 -11.74 -32.89 0.37
CA SER A 865 -13.17 -32.69 0.08
C SER A 865 -14.19 -32.51 1.21
N ALA A 866 -14.78 -31.30 1.24
CA ALA A 866 -16.22 -30.96 1.32
C ALA A 866 -16.26 -29.51 1.86
N GLY A 867 -16.96 -28.52 1.32
CA GLY A 867 -18.18 -28.47 0.53
C GLY A 867 -19.05 -27.35 1.13
N ILE A 868 -19.76 -26.63 0.25
CA ILE A 868 -21.01 -25.87 0.52
C ILE A 868 -20.89 -24.37 0.89
N GLU A 869 -21.35 -23.57 -0.10
CA GLU A 869 -22.26 -22.40 -0.08
C GLU A 869 -22.18 -21.32 1.02
N LEU A 870 -21.84 -20.12 0.54
CA LEU A 870 -22.65 -18.88 0.57
C LEU A 870 -23.78 -18.76 1.62
N GLN A 871 -23.64 -17.84 2.58
CA GLN A 871 -24.76 -17.00 3.03
C GLN A 871 -24.30 -15.74 3.77
N MET A 872 -24.75 -14.58 3.27
CA MET A 872 -24.94 -13.36 4.05
C MET A 872 -25.98 -13.61 5.14
N ALA A 873 -25.70 -13.19 6.38
CA ALA A 873 -26.72 -12.78 7.34
C ALA A 873 -26.12 -11.87 8.41
N ALA A 874 -26.86 -10.80 8.68
CA ALA A 874 -26.65 -9.84 9.74
C ALA A 874 -26.79 -10.45 11.15
N ALA A 875 -26.07 -9.85 12.11
CA ALA A 875 -26.47 -9.54 13.50
C ALA A 875 -25.26 -9.64 14.45
N HIS A 876 -24.63 -8.50 14.77
CA HIS A 876 -24.70 -7.88 16.10
C HIS A 876 -24.02 -6.52 16.08
#